data_AF-C5M4R9-F1
#
_entry.id   AF-C5M4R9-F1
#
_cell.length_a   1.000
_cell.length_b   1.000
_cell.length_c   1.000
_cell.angle_alpha   90.00
_cell.angle_beta   90.00
_cell.angle_gamma   90.00
#
_symmetry.space_group_name_H-M   'P 1'
#
loop_
_entity.id
_entity.type
_entity.pdbx_description
1 polymer ?
#
loop_
_entity_poly.entity_id
_entity_poly.type
_entity_poly.pdbx_seq_one_letter_code
_entity_poly.pdbx_strand_id
1 'polypeptide(L)'
;MSGSFNWSSETFGELYNTFKYEVEIDLDTLDFSNIKNDIIHVLTTPTPSEESRKKLGDGSKPVTLPNGDEVELNQAFLEVSTLLSNEFDLDQLNAAELLYYAGDITYKKGTSIGDSARLAYYLRVNYILNILGYLISKKRLDLIVTDYKLLFDNILKSFEKIYKLVAILNDMIDKQKVTSDINSLSFINCVNYSRGQLFSAHELLGQVLFGLMDNYYLQFGTLDNYKKIIELVSKNINDEDILIINFLPSTLQLFKQVLNADNNDATVDQFYKHITTTVSQDYNTNMGSSSKTDIDLSKSKLSGFEVLTSFVFLTEFIPWCKQSSERTAKYDFKEGILKYMEWLISYGVMERLLSYCSETSNLKTKQAYDWSNMYDFRALLQRNFPQLTASKFVYPGNQELINGMRPGLENIPKLVDVSFLTLDPTLNETLIAPFFHSFFSSFICNAAIVLTSLRDSEEDYVLSSMNSRDEEDEDDVSQSGSGSSSSKSEGLDLDKVAQRAELERFYMAFAYAYNNRPELCELFWSDEQVTNDIIGFISWGLSNNTSPLITASFCVLLGSLASAGSDAAARIWEVLVHNNSTTMKKNDYSKISIDSLYDSLKYYVDALNENFEQDLNDQLKLNQKKQDFLFSANASQKEAEESGENRIVIELAEDSIVFISGFLQLLSSIVRNLSTDYERCREIKSVAYTRFAPIIKGFLKFDNLINGSKYLQVDVNSQSTNNPKFVDLPSIFC
;
A
#
# COMPACT_ATOMS: atom_id res chain seq x y z
N MET A 1 23.51 8.86 39.28
CA MET A 1 24.55 8.08 38.57
C MET A 1 23.83 7.40 37.42
N SER A 2 24.03 7.83 36.18
CA SER A 2 23.57 7.08 35.01
C SER A 2 24.27 5.72 35.03
N GLY A 3 23.53 4.62 34.93
CA GLY A 3 24.12 3.28 34.92
C GLY A 3 25.11 3.12 33.76
N SER A 4 26.06 2.19 33.88
CA SER A 4 26.89 1.78 32.74
C SER A 4 26.02 1.07 31.70
N PHE A 5 26.37 1.20 30.42
CA PHE A 5 25.78 0.38 29.36
C PHE A 5 26.56 -0.92 29.24
N ASN A 6 25.89 -2.01 28.88
CA ASN A 6 26.53 -3.29 28.60
C ASN A 6 26.67 -3.46 27.08
N TRP A 7 27.91 -3.56 26.59
CA TRP A 7 28.21 -3.72 25.17
C TRP A 7 28.52 -5.17 24.74
N SER A 8 28.46 -6.12 25.66
CA SER A 8 28.50 -7.55 25.33
C SER A 8 27.13 -8.01 24.85
N SER A 9 27.08 -8.64 23.67
CA SER A 9 25.83 -9.20 23.12
C SER A 9 25.39 -10.50 23.80
N GLU A 10 26.28 -11.16 24.54
CA GLU A 10 26.02 -12.47 25.17
C GLU A 10 24.94 -12.37 26.25
N THR A 11 25.01 -11.35 27.11
CA THR A 11 24.03 -11.16 28.20
C THR A 11 22.61 -10.98 27.67
N PHE A 12 22.47 -10.19 26.59
CA PHE A 12 21.17 -9.98 25.95
C PHE A 12 20.71 -11.23 25.18
N GLY A 13 21.65 -11.91 24.52
CA GLY A 13 21.37 -13.10 23.72
C GLY A 13 20.87 -14.27 24.56
N GLU A 14 21.46 -14.50 25.73
CA GLU A 14 21.00 -15.51 26.69
C GLU A 14 19.55 -15.25 27.10
N LEU A 15 19.24 -14.03 27.55
CA LEU A 15 17.90 -13.65 27.97
C LEU A 15 16.87 -13.74 26.82
N TYR A 16 17.24 -13.26 25.63
CA TYR A 16 16.39 -13.37 24.44
C TYR A 16 16.12 -14.85 24.08
N ASN A 17 17.13 -15.72 24.15
CA ASN A 17 16.96 -17.14 23.87
C ASN A 17 16.05 -17.82 24.91
N THR A 18 16.19 -17.48 26.19
CA THR A 18 15.26 -17.92 27.25
C THR A 18 13.83 -17.54 26.87
N PHE A 19 13.57 -16.27 26.54
CA PHE A 19 12.23 -15.80 26.14
C PHE A 19 11.67 -16.48 24.88
N LYS A 20 12.55 -16.84 23.94
CA LYS A 20 12.15 -17.41 22.66
C LYS A 20 11.85 -18.90 22.73
N TYR A 21 12.63 -19.65 23.51
CA TYR A 21 12.62 -21.12 23.48
C TYR A 21 11.99 -21.76 24.71
N GLU A 22 11.91 -21.06 25.84
CA GLU A 22 11.28 -21.59 27.05
C GLU A 22 9.78 -21.28 27.08
N VAL A 23 8.99 -22.28 27.49
CA VAL A 23 7.51 -22.20 27.47
C VAL A 23 6.96 -21.54 28.74
N GLU A 24 7.57 -21.79 29.89
CA GLU A 24 7.18 -21.22 31.18
C GLU A 24 8.39 -20.55 31.85
N ILE A 25 8.33 -19.22 31.97
CA ILE A 25 9.43 -18.40 32.46
C ILE A 25 8.94 -17.63 33.67
N ASP A 26 9.57 -17.83 34.82
CA ASP A 26 9.35 -17.00 36.00
C ASP A 26 10.22 -15.75 35.93
N LEU A 27 9.62 -14.66 35.45
CA LEU A 27 10.30 -13.38 35.25
C LEU A 27 10.86 -12.77 36.55
N ASP A 28 10.35 -13.16 37.72
CA ASP A 28 10.84 -12.66 39.01
C ASP A 28 12.19 -13.28 39.43
N THR A 29 12.58 -14.39 38.78
CA THR A 29 13.85 -15.08 39.05
C THR A 29 15.01 -14.59 38.18
N LEU A 30 14.71 -13.82 37.13
CA LEU A 30 15.71 -13.34 36.17
C LEU A 30 16.40 -12.08 36.67
N ASP A 31 17.72 -12.01 36.46
CA ASP A 31 18.52 -10.85 36.82
C ASP A 31 18.60 -9.85 35.65
N PHE A 32 17.93 -8.71 35.80
CA PHE A 32 17.96 -7.61 34.84
C PHE A 32 18.97 -6.51 35.22
N SER A 33 19.67 -6.63 36.35
CA SER A 33 20.48 -5.53 36.91
C SER A 33 21.53 -4.99 35.92
N ASN A 34 22.17 -5.87 35.16
CA ASN A 34 23.24 -5.53 34.20
C ASN A 34 22.76 -4.97 32.86
N ILE A 35 21.46 -5.04 32.55
CA ILE A 35 20.89 -4.59 31.26
C ILE A 35 19.74 -3.59 31.44
N LYS A 36 19.33 -3.33 32.69
CA LYS A 36 18.23 -2.43 33.02
C LYS A 36 18.42 -1.04 32.44
N ASN A 37 19.65 -0.51 32.53
CA ASN A 37 19.97 0.81 32.00
C ASN A 37 19.82 0.85 30.48
N ASP A 38 20.29 -0.19 29.78
CA ASP A 38 20.20 -0.35 28.34
C ASP A 38 18.75 -0.43 27.85
N ILE A 39 17.90 -1.21 28.54
CA ILE A 39 16.49 -1.36 28.17
C ILE A 39 15.68 -0.08 28.37
N ILE A 40 15.94 0.70 29.43
CA ILE A 40 15.27 2.00 29.68
C ILE A 40 15.66 3.05 28.62
N HIS A 41 16.91 3.01 28.18
CA HIS A 41 17.44 3.95 27.19
C HIS A 41 17.21 3.49 25.75
N VAL A 42 16.87 2.23 25.53
CA VAL A 42 16.51 1.70 24.20
C VAL A 42 17.69 1.89 23.23
N LEU A 43 17.63 2.84 22.29
CA LEU A 43 18.75 3.18 21.40
C LEU A 43 19.44 4.52 21.75
N THR A 44 19.02 5.18 22.84
CA THR A 44 19.63 6.44 23.31
C THR A 44 20.95 6.15 24.04
N THR A 45 22.05 6.22 23.30
CA THR A 45 23.39 5.87 23.78
C THR A 45 24.29 7.11 23.91
N PRO A 46 25.40 7.03 24.66
CA PRO A 46 26.35 8.14 24.77
C PRO A 46 26.93 8.50 23.40
N THR A 47 26.95 9.79 23.07
CA THR A 47 27.43 10.30 21.78
C THR A 47 28.94 10.58 21.81
N PRO A 48 29.61 10.72 20.63
CA PRO A 48 31.04 11.03 20.54
C PRO A 48 31.47 12.20 21.43
N SER A 49 32.57 12.04 22.16
CA SER A 49 33.10 13.05 23.08
C SER A 49 34.61 13.27 22.91
N GLU A 50 35.06 14.52 23.05
CA GLU A 50 36.50 14.86 22.97
C GLU A 50 37.31 14.21 24.09
N GLU A 51 36.70 14.02 25.25
CA GLU A 51 37.33 13.40 26.41
C GLU A 51 37.63 11.92 26.16
N SER A 52 36.65 11.15 25.69
CA SER A 52 36.83 9.73 25.34
C SER A 52 37.80 9.57 24.18
N ARG A 53 37.76 10.46 23.18
CA ARG A 53 38.72 10.44 22.07
C ARG A 53 40.16 10.63 22.54
N LYS A 54 40.41 11.55 23.47
CA LYS A 54 41.75 11.76 24.05
C LYS A 54 42.21 10.58 24.90
N LYS A 55 41.31 9.98 25.69
CA LYS A 55 41.61 8.80 26.51
C LYS A 55 42.00 7.60 25.65
N LEU A 56 41.26 7.36 24.56
CA LEU A 56 41.52 6.24 23.65
C LEU A 56 42.75 6.51 22.75
N GLY A 57 42.99 7.76 22.36
CA GLY A 57 44.07 8.15 21.43
C GLY A 57 45.50 8.12 22.00
N ASP A 58 45.68 8.05 23.33
CA ASP A 58 46.99 7.86 23.96
C ASP A 58 47.36 6.37 24.02
N GLY A 59 47.70 5.78 22.87
CA GLY A 59 48.09 4.36 22.76
C GLY A 59 49.39 3.96 23.48
N SER A 60 49.98 4.88 24.27
CA SER A 60 51.17 4.62 25.09
C SER A 60 50.84 4.12 26.51
N LYS A 61 49.55 4.06 26.87
CA LYS A 61 49.08 3.64 28.20
C LYS A 61 47.90 2.67 28.10
N PRO A 62 47.73 1.78 29.09
CA PRO A 62 46.51 0.99 29.20
C PRO A 62 45.29 1.91 29.35
N VAL A 63 44.23 1.58 28.63
CA VAL A 63 42.96 2.31 28.65
C VAL A 63 41.96 1.52 29.48
N THR A 64 41.31 2.18 30.43
CA THR A 64 40.19 1.61 31.17
C THR A 64 38.91 1.72 30.34
N LEU A 65 38.32 0.59 29.98
CA LEU A 65 37.02 0.51 29.29
C LEU A 65 35.87 0.79 30.27
N PRO A 66 34.65 1.11 29.78
CA PRO A 66 33.50 1.39 30.65
C PRO A 66 33.07 0.22 31.55
N ASN A 67 33.36 -1.02 31.17
CA ASN A 67 33.17 -2.21 32.01
C ASN A 67 34.18 -2.32 33.17
N GLY A 68 35.22 -1.49 33.19
CA GLY A 68 36.28 -1.47 34.20
C GLY A 68 37.57 -2.21 33.81
N ASP A 69 37.60 -2.90 32.68
CA ASP A 69 38.79 -3.62 32.22
C ASP A 69 39.88 -2.67 31.73
N GLU A 70 41.13 -2.95 32.07
CA GLU A 70 42.30 -2.23 31.54
C GLU A 70 42.91 -3.01 30.37
N VAL A 71 42.95 -2.38 29.19
CA VAL A 71 43.40 -3.01 27.95
C VAL A 71 44.48 -2.18 27.24
N GLU A 72 45.43 -2.86 26.61
CA GLU A 72 46.39 -2.25 25.68
C GLU A 72 45.88 -2.40 24.24
N LEU A 73 45.66 -1.28 23.56
CA LEU A 73 45.05 -1.26 22.24
C LEU A 73 46.10 -0.96 21.16
N ASN A 74 46.13 -1.78 20.12
CA ASN A 74 46.99 -1.53 18.97
C ASN A 74 46.39 -0.47 18.03
N GLN A 75 47.22 0.07 17.13
CA GLN A 75 46.80 1.14 16.22
C GLN A 75 45.62 0.75 15.33
N ALA A 76 45.58 -0.49 14.82
CA ALA A 76 44.48 -0.96 13.98
C ALA A 76 43.14 -0.99 14.74
N PHE A 77 43.15 -1.36 16.01
CA PHE A 77 41.98 -1.36 16.88
C PHE A 77 41.46 0.07 17.12
N LEU A 78 42.38 1.03 17.35
CA LEU A 78 42.04 2.44 17.53
C LEU A 78 41.38 3.05 16.29
N GLU A 79 41.88 2.71 15.10
CA GLU A 79 41.33 3.16 13.82
C GLU A 79 39.92 2.63 13.59
N VAL A 80 39.71 1.33 13.80
CA VAL A 80 38.37 0.70 13.66
C VAL A 80 37.40 1.23 14.73
N SER A 81 37.84 1.42 15.98
CA SER A 81 37.01 2.00 17.04
C SER A 81 36.57 3.42 16.70
N THR A 82 37.48 4.23 16.12
CA THR A 82 37.16 5.59 15.67
C THR A 82 36.17 5.59 14.51
N LEU A 83 36.33 4.66 13.57
CA LEU A 83 35.38 4.47 12.46
C LEU A 83 33.99 4.14 12.99
N LEU A 84 33.88 3.13 13.87
CA LEU A 84 32.61 2.66 14.43
C LEU A 84 31.95 3.71 15.33
N SER A 85 32.74 4.48 16.09
CA SER A 85 32.25 5.60 16.89
C SER A 85 31.54 6.64 16.03
N ASN A 86 32.09 6.96 14.86
CA ASN A 86 31.43 7.88 13.92
C ASN A 86 30.22 7.22 13.25
N GLU A 87 30.34 5.96 12.80
CA GLU A 87 29.28 5.21 12.11
C GLU A 87 28.02 5.05 12.97
N PHE A 88 28.19 4.71 14.26
CA PHE A 88 27.07 4.49 15.18
C PHE A 88 26.69 5.74 16.00
N ASP A 89 27.38 6.87 15.77
CA ASP A 89 27.28 8.06 16.61
C ASP A 89 27.34 7.68 18.09
N LEU A 90 28.39 6.94 18.43
CA LEU A 90 28.62 6.32 19.73
C LEU A 90 29.92 6.86 20.32
N ASP A 91 29.93 7.11 21.62
CA ASP A 91 31.13 7.50 22.35
C ASP A 91 32.29 6.52 22.11
N GLN A 92 33.49 7.05 21.93
CA GLN A 92 34.66 6.28 21.48
C GLN A 92 35.03 5.14 22.43
N LEU A 93 34.88 5.29 23.75
CA LEU A 93 35.18 4.22 24.71
C LEU A 93 34.15 3.11 24.64
N ASN A 94 32.88 3.46 24.44
CA ASN A 94 31.80 2.50 24.25
C ASN A 94 31.94 1.74 22.90
N ALA A 95 32.37 2.43 21.84
CA ALA A 95 32.68 1.80 20.56
C ALA A 95 33.88 0.85 20.67
N ALA A 96 34.90 1.20 21.46
CA ALA A 96 36.04 0.34 21.75
C ALA A 96 35.63 -0.91 22.56
N GLU A 97 34.76 -0.76 23.55
CA GLU A 97 34.23 -1.89 24.33
C GLU A 97 33.40 -2.85 23.47
N LEU A 98 32.52 -2.32 22.61
CA LEU A 98 31.79 -3.11 21.63
C LEU A 98 32.75 -3.89 20.72
N LEU A 99 33.80 -3.24 20.21
CA LEU A 99 34.79 -3.87 19.34
C LEU A 99 35.59 -4.95 20.08
N TYR A 100 35.88 -4.74 21.37
CA TYR A 100 36.56 -5.71 22.23
C TYR A 100 35.76 -7.02 22.32
N TYR A 101 34.47 -6.95 22.67
CA TYR A 101 33.60 -8.14 22.72
C TYR A 101 33.33 -8.76 21.34
N ALA A 102 33.39 -7.97 20.27
CA ALA A 102 33.29 -8.48 18.91
C ALA A 102 34.50 -9.33 18.46
N GLY A 103 35.61 -9.31 19.21
CA GLY A 103 36.79 -10.15 18.93
C GLY A 103 36.47 -11.65 18.92
N ASP A 104 35.60 -12.11 19.81
CA ASP A 104 35.18 -13.51 19.88
C ASP A 104 34.36 -13.93 18.66
N ILE A 105 33.48 -13.04 18.19
CA ILE A 105 32.68 -13.26 16.98
C ILE A 105 33.59 -13.37 15.76
N THR A 106 34.56 -12.46 15.66
CA THR A 106 35.60 -12.47 14.62
C THR A 106 36.29 -13.82 14.56
N TYR A 107 36.77 -14.33 15.70
CA TYR A 107 37.44 -15.61 15.79
C TYR A 107 36.53 -16.78 15.36
N LYS A 108 35.28 -16.80 15.84
CA LYS A 108 34.32 -17.88 15.55
C LYS A 108 33.84 -17.89 14.09
N LYS A 109 33.66 -16.73 13.47
CA LYS A 109 33.06 -16.59 12.12
C LYS A 109 34.06 -16.33 11.00
N GLY A 110 35.32 -16.01 11.32
CA GLY A 110 36.36 -15.69 10.32
C GLY A 110 36.11 -14.38 9.57
N THR A 111 35.34 -13.46 10.15
CA THR A 111 34.97 -12.16 9.58
C THR A 111 35.93 -11.05 10.00
N SER A 112 35.89 -9.88 9.35
CA SER A 112 36.68 -8.74 9.81
C SER A 112 36.22 -8.28 11.19
N ILE A 113 37.11 -7.68 11.98
CA ILE A 113 36.76 -7.22 13.33
C ILE A 113 35.70 -6.10 13.30
N GLY A 114 35.76 -5.23 12.28
CA GLY A 114 34.77 -4.18 12.07
C GLY A 114 33.38 -4.72 11.71
N ASP A 115 33.31 -5.74 10.83
CA ASP A 115 32.03 -6.35 10.46
C ASP A 115 31.43 -7.15 11.63
N SER A 116 32.28 -7.79 12.43
CA SER A 116 31.86 -8.48 13.65
C SER A 116 31.30 -7.50 14.67
N ALA A 117 31.87 -6.30 14.79
CA ALA A 117 31.36 -5.24 15.67
C ALA A 117 30.05 -4.64 15.15
N ARG A 118 29.89 -4.44 13.84
CA ARG A 118 28.60 -4.08 13.23
C ARG A 118 27.53 -5.11 13.53
N LEU A 119 27.85 -6.39 13.34
CA LEU A 119 26.95 -7.47 13.70
C LEU A 119 26.57 -7.40 15.19
N ALA A 120 27.55 -7.26 16.10
CA ALA A 120 27.31 -7.19 17.53
C ALA A 120 26.43 -5.99 17.92
N TYR A 121 26.66 -4.82 17.31
CA TYR A 121 25.86 -3.62 17.55
C TYR A 121 24.39 -3.82 17.20
N TYR A 122 24.11 -4.29 15.97
CA TYR A 122 22.74 -4.48 15.52
C TYR A 122 22.06 -5.67 16.21
N LEU A 123 22.79 -6.72 16.58
CA LEU A 123 22.27 -7.79 17.43
C LEU A 123 21.85 -7.26 18.80
N ARG A 124 22.68 -6.42 19.44
CA ARG A 124 22.34 -5.79 20.72
C ARG A 124 21.07 -4.94 20.60
N VAL A 125 20.94 -4.14 19.54
CA VAL A 125 19.72 -3.36 19.25
C VAL A 125 18.51 -4.29 19.11
N ASN A 126 18.62 -5.34 18.31
CA ASN A 126 17.56 -6.31 18.10
C ASN A 126 17.13 -6.99 19.42
N TYR A 127 18.09 -7.42 20.24
CA TYR A 127 17.79 -8.05 21.52
C TYR A 127 17.11 -7.09 22.49
N ILE A 128 17.58 -5.85 22.61
CA ILE A 128 16.96 -4.84 23.49
C ILE A 128 15.49 -4.64 23.11
N LEU A 129 15.20 -4.45 21.82
CA LEU A 129 13.83 -4.23 21.35
C LEU A 129 12.93 -5.45 21.57
N ASN A 130 13.44 -6.65 21.32
CA ASN A 130 12.67 -7.88 21.53
C ASN A 130 12.44 -8.18 23.01
N ILE A 131 13.44 -7.99 23.87
CA ILE A 131 13.31 -8.12 25.33
C ILE A 131 12.26 -7.12 25.84
N LEU A 132 12.36 -5.86 25.42
CA LEU A 132 11.39 -4.84 25.78
C LEU A 132 9.98 -5.21 25.31
N GLY A 133 9.82 -5.60 24.04
CA GLY A 133 8.56 -6.07 23.48
C GLY A 133 7.97 -7.26 24.24
N TYR A 134 8.81 -8.23 24.64
CA TYR A 134 8.39 -9.36 25.44
C TYR A 134 7.86 -8.94 26.81
N LEU A 135 8.60 -8.10 27.54
CA LEU A 135 8.18 -7.59 28.86
C LEU A 135 6.88 -6.78 28.78
N ILE A 136 6.71 -6.02 27.69
CA ILE A 136 5.47 -5.31 27.40
C ILE A 136 4.31 -6.30 27.23
N SER A 137 4.49 -7.33 26.40
CA SER A 137 3.47 -8.34 26.13
C SER A 137 3.07 -9.14 27.37
N LYS A 138 4.01 -9.37 28.29
CA LYS A 138 3.77 -10.05 29.57
C LYS A 138 3.29 -9.12 30.69
N LYS A 139 3.11 -7.83 30.42
CA LYS A 139 2.70 -6.82 31.42
C LYS A 139 3.66 -6.75 32.62
N ARG A 140 4.96 -6.94 32.39
CA ARG A 140 6.03 -6.93 33.42
C ARG A 140 7.10 -5.85 33.23
N LEU A 141 6.71 -4.68 32.71
CA LEU A 141 7.61 -3.53 32.60
C LEU A 141 8.06 -3.02 33.98
N ASP A 142 7.29 -3.26 35.04
CA ASP A 142 7.59 -2.87 36.43
C ASP A 142 8.96 -3.37 36.91
N LEU A 143 9.44 -4.50 36.36
CA LEU A 143 10.76 -5.06 36.68
C LEU A 143 11.92 -4.12 36.33
N ILE A 144 11.74 -3.32 35.27
CA ILE A 144 12.80 -2.51 34.67
C ILE A 144 12.46 -1.02 34.73
N VAL A 145 11.20 -0.68 34.47
CA VAL A 145 10.75 0.68 34.24
C VAL A 145 10.17 1.24 35.53
N THR A 146 10.82 2.27 36.06
CA THR A 146 10.31 3.06 37.19
C THR A 146 9.74 4.40 36.72
N ASP A 147 10.32 4.96 35.65
CA ASP A 147 9.84 6.17 34.98
C ASP A 147 9.34 5.83 33.58
N TYR A 148 8.02 5.66 33.45
CA TYR A 148 7.36 5.37 32.17
C TYR A 148 7.49 6.54 31.17
N LYS A 149 7.58 7.78 31.64
CA LYS A 149 7.70 8.95 30.77
C LYS A 149 9.09 8.96 30.12
N LEU A 150 10.13 8.69 30.90
CA LEU A 150 11.49 8.58 30.37
C LEU A 150 11.59 7.49 29.29
N LEU A 151 10.99 6.32 29.53
CA LEU A 151 10.96 5.24 28.54
C LEU A 151 10.29 5.70 27.24
N PHE A 152 9.12 6.33 27.31
CA PHE A 152 8.40 6.80 26.12
C PHE A 152 9.23 7.81 25.33
N ASP A 153 9.79 8.82 26.01
CA ASP A 153 10.62 9.83 25.36
C ASP A 153 11.89 9.21 24.74
N ASN A 154 12.47 8.18 25.35
CA ASN A 154 13.61 7.44 24.78
C ASN A 154 13.23 6.57 23.58
N ILE A 155 12.04 5.99 23.54
CA ILE A 155 11.53 5.27 22.36
C ILE A 155 11.39 6.23 21.18
N LEU A 156 10.80 7.41 21.38
CA LEU A 156 10.67 8.41 20.31
C LEU A 156 12.05 8.90 19.82
N LYS A 157 12.98 9.17 20.75
CA LYS A 157 14.37 9.49 20.41
C LYS A 157 15.11 8.34 19.71
N SER A 158 14.69 7.10 19.92
CA SER A 158 15.28 5.93 19.24
C SER A 158 14.92 5.91 17.76
N PHE A 159 13.71 6.34 17.38
CA PHE A 159 13.37 6.60 15.97
C PHE A 159 14.25 7.71 15.38
N GLU A 160 14.40 8.83 16.09
CA GLU A 160 15.28 9.93 15.64
C GLU A 160 16.74 9.49 15.49
N LYS A 161 17.22 8.62 16.40
CA LYS A 161 18.55 8.01 16.31
C LYS A 161 18.70 7.19 15.02
N ILE A 162 17.70 6.39 14.64
CA ILE A 162 17.73 5.65 13.37
C ILE A 162 17.87 6.62 12.19
N TYR A 163 17.08 7.70 12.14
CA TYR A 163 17.18 8.68 11.05
C TYR A 163 18.56 9.35 11.00
N LYS A 164 19.15 9.65 12.15
CA LYS A 164 20.52 10.16 12.25
C LYS A 164 21.54 9.16 11.70
N LEU A 165 21.39 7.87 12.02
CA LEU A 165 22.27 6.82 11.51
C LEU A 165 22.14 6.64 9.99
N VAL A 166 20.94 6.75 9.43
CA VAL A 166 20.75 6.74 7.96
C VAL A 166 21.46 7.92 7.31
N ALA A 167 21.40 9.12 7.90
CA ALA A 167 22.14 10.27 7.40
C ALA A 167 23.67 10.04 7.45
N ILE A 168 24.18 9.44 8.53
CA ILE A 168 25.60 9.08 8.64
C ILE A 168 26.02 8.06 7.57
N LEU A 169 25.16 7.08 7.25
CA LEU A 169 25.43 6.15 6.14
C LEU A 169 25.52 6.89 4.79
N ASN A 170 24.70 7.91 4.57
CA ASN A 170 24.79 8.74 3.36
C ASN A 170 26.11 9.55 3.34
N ASP A 171 26.50 10.14 4.46
CA ASP A 171 27.80 10.83 4.58
C ASP A 171 28.98 9.89 4.33
N MET A 172 28.87 8.62 4.74
CA MET A 172 29.86 7.59 4.45
C MET A 172 29.95 7.28 2.95
N ILE A 173 28.82 7.25 2.22
CA ILE A 173 28.80 7.10 0.76
C ILE A 173 29.50 8.29 0.09
N ASP A 174 29.18 9.51 0.50
CA ASP A 174 29.83 10.73 -0.01
C ASP A 174 31.34 10.72 0.23
N LYS A 175 31.77 10.32 1.43
CA LYS A 175 33.18 10.19 1.76
C LYS A 175 33.85 9.12 0.91
N GLN A 176 33.25 7.93 0.81
CA GLN A 176 33.80 6.82 0.03
C GLN A 176 33.96 7.19 -1.45
N LYS A 177 32.99 7.93 -2.00
CA LYS A 177 33.02 8.46 -3.38
C LYS A 177 34.26 9.32 -3.65
N VAL A 178 34.74 10.06 -2.65
CA VAL A 178 35.90 10.97 -2.78
C VAL A 178 37.21 10.31 -2.40
N THR A 179 37.23 9.47 -1.36
CA THR A 179 38.48 9.01 -0.73
C THR A 179 38.89 7.60 -1.11
N SER A 180 38.02 6.78 -1.69
CA SER A 180 38.23 5.34 -1.84
C SER A 180 37.42 4.74 -3.00
N ASP A 181 37.43 3.41 -3.15
CA ASP A 181 36.67 2.73 -4.20
C ASP A 181 35.20 2.58 -3.80
N ILE A 182 34.32 3.33 -4.47
CA ILE A 182 32.86 3.27 -4.28
C ILE A 182 32.23 2.00 -4.87
N ASN A 183 32.94 1.28 -5.76
CA ASN A 183 32.51 0.00 -6.34
C ASN A 183 32.89 -1.21 -5.46
N SER A 184 33.55 -0.97 -4.32
CA SER A 184 33.94 -2.01 -3.37
C SER A 184 32.73 -2.76 -2.84
N LEU A 185 32.64 -4.05 -3.16
CA LEU A 185 31.54 -4.90 -2.73
C LEU A 185 31.47 -5.03 -1.20
N SER A 186 32.61 -4.98 -0.51
CA SER A 186 32.67 -4.99 0.96
C SER A 186 31.98 -3.76 1.56
N PHE A 187 32.27 -2.57 1.02
CA PHE A 187 31.63 -1.33 1.44
C PHE A 187 30.13 -1.34 1.14
N ILE A 188 29.73 -1.76 -0.06
CA ILE A 188 28.32 -1.80 -0.47
C ILE A 188 27.53 -2.77 0.41
N ASN A 189 28.06 -3.96 0.66
CA ASN A 189 27.43 -4.93 1.55
C ASN A 189 27.32 -4.40 2.99
N CYS A 190 28.32 -3.67 3.47
CA CYS A 190 28.29 -3.03 4.78
C CYS A 190 27.14 -2.00 4.87
N VAL A 191 27.03 -1.09 3.89
CA VAL A 191 25.96 -0.08 3.86
C VAL A 191 24.59 -0.74 3.78
N ASN A 192 24.40 -1.71 2.87
CA ASN A 192 23.11 -2.38 2.70
C ASN A 192 22.72 -3.22 3.91
N TYR A 193 23.68 -3.89 4.55
CA TYR A 193 23.45 -4.58 5.81
C TYR A 193 22.98 -3.60 6.89
N SER A 194 23.69 -2.49 7.09
CA SER A 194 23.30 -1.45 8.05
C SER A 194 21.91 -0.87 7.75
N ARG A 195 21.57 -0.59 6.48
CA ARG A 195 20.22 -0.16 6.08
C ARG A 195 19.15 -1.18 6.47
N GLY A 196 19.37 -2.46 6.15
CA GLY A 196 18.44 -3.54 6.49
C GLY A 196 18.23 -3.68 8.00
N GLN A 197 19.30 -3.59 8.80
CA GLN A 197 19.21 -3.66 10.26
C GLN A 197 18.49 -2.44 10.86
N LEU A 198 18.75 -1.24 10.35
CA LEU A 198 18.08 -0.01 10.79
C LEU A 198 16.59 0.00 10.43
N PHE A 199 16.24 -0.47 9.23
CA PHE A 199 14.85 -0.63 8.82
C PHE A 199 14.11 -1.62 9.73
N SER A 200 14.71 -2.77 9.98
CA SER A 200 14.15 -3.78 10.90
C SER A 200 14.01 -3.25 12.34
N ALA A 201 14.97 -2.46 12.81
CA ALA A 201 14.90 -1.82 14.13
C ALA A 201 13.77 -0.80 14.23
N HIS A 202 13.52 -0.03 13.16
CA HIS A 202 12.39 0.90 13.10
C HIS A 202 11.05 0.16 13.18
N GLU A 203 10.93 -0.97 12.49
CA GLU A 203 9.73 -1.80 12.53
C GLU A 203 9.48 -2.38 13.94
N LEU A 204 10.52 -2.93 14.58
CA LEU A 204 10.44 -3.42 15.95
C LEU A 204 10.09 -2.32 16.96
N LEU A 205 10.59 -1.10 16.77
CA LEU A 205 10.17 0.05 17.58
C LEU A 205 8.69 0.38 17.40
N GLY A 206 8.15 0.24 16.19
CA GLY A 206 6.71 0.36 15.91
C GLY A 206 5.90 -0.67 16.68
N GLN A 207 6.36 -1.93 16.71
CA GLN A 207 5.73 -3.00 17.49
C GLN A 207 5.79 -2.74 19.01
N VAL A 208 6.93 -2.25 19.51
CA VAL A 208 7.08 -1.82 20.91
C VAL A 208 6.09 -0.70 21.24
N LEU A 209 5.98 0.33 20.38
CA LEU A 209 5.07 1.45 20.56
C LEU A 209 3.60 0.97 20.57
N PHE A 210 3.23 0.05 19.68
CA PHE A 210 1.93 -0.61 19.70
C PHE A 210 1.69 -1.35 21.01
N GLY A 211 2.65 -2.18 21.45
CA GLY A 211 2.52 -2.94 22.68
C GLY A 211 2.32 -2.05 23.91
N LEU A 212 2.94 -0.86 23.95
CA LEU A 212 2.71 0.12 25.02
C LEU A 212 1.26 0.63 25.03
N MET A 213 0.71 0.95 23.86
CA MET A 213 -0.69 1.42 23.76
C MET A 213 -1.69 0.32 24.09
N ASP A 214 -1.36 -0.92 23.76
CA ASP A 214 -2.21 -2.08 24.03
C ASP A 214 -2.20 -2.49 25.50
N ASN A 215 -1.02 -2.66 26.10
CA ASN A 215 -0.85 -3.28 27.41
C ASN A 215 -0.72 -2.28 28.56
N TYR A 216 -0.37 -1.03 28.27
CA TYR A 216 -0.10 0.03 29.26
C TYR A 216 -0.86 1.32 28.91
N TYR A 217 -2.08 1.18 28.41
CA TYR A 217 -2.94 2.31 28.04
C TYR A 217 -3.06 3.35 29.15
N LEU A 218 -3.16 2.94 30.42
CA LEU A 218 -3.30 3.88 31.56
C LEU A 218 -2.10 4.83 31.70
N GLN A 219 -0.91 4.39 31.32
CA GLN A 219 0.32 5.18 31.41
C GLN A 219 0.58 5.97 30.12
N PHE A 220 0.28 5.38 28.95
CA PHE A 220 0.68 5.95 27.65
C PHE A 220 -0.47 6.57 26.85
N GLY A 221 -1.71 6.28 27.18
CA GLY A 221 -2.94 6.64 26.45
C GLY A 221 -3.38 8.10 26.58
N THR A 222 -2.44 9.04 26.52
CA THR A 222 -2.69 10.47 26.74
C THR A 222 -2.64 11.28 25.45
N LEU A 223 -3.34 12.43 25.43
CA LEU A 223 -3.28 13.35 24.29
C LEU A 223 -1.88 13.93 24.06
N ASP A 224 -1.08 14.09 25.12
CA ASP A 224 0.32 14.56 25.02
C ASP A 224 1.17 13.56 24.22
N ASN A 225 1.07 12.27 24.56
CA ASN A 225 1.79 11.22 23.86
C ASN A 225 1.32 11.07 22.41
N TYR A 226 0.02 11.19 22.14
CA TYR A 226 -0.50 11.26 20.77
C TYR A 226 0.17 12.38 19.97
N LYS A 227 0.18 13.60 20.52
CA LYS A 227 0.79 14.77 19.87
C LYS A 227 2.27 14.57 19.58
N LYS A 228 3.02 13.97 20.51
CA LYS A 228 4.43 13.64 20.31
C LYS A 228 4.65 12.64 19.17
N ILE A 229 3.78 11.63 19.02
CA ILE A 229 3.84 10.67 17.91
C ILE A 229 3.59 11.39 16.59
N ILE A 230 2.55 12.22 16.53
CA ILE A 230 2.23 13.01 15.33
C ILE A 230 3.36 13.98 14.97
N GLU A 231 3.95 14.66 15.96
CA GLU A 231 5.10 15.56 15.76
C GLU A 231 6.32 14.80 15.24
N LEU A 232 6.60 13.60 15.76
CA LEU A 232 7.70 12.75 15.30
C LEU A 232 7.53 12.38 13.82
N VAL A 233 6.33 11.93 13.43
CA VAL A 233 6.00 11.54 12.05
C VAL A 233 6.10 12.73 11.11
N SER A 234 5.35 13.80 11.37
CA SER A 234 5.28 15.00 10.52
C SER A 234 6.62 15.71 10.32
N LYS A 235 7.49 15.68 11.32
CA LYS A 235 8.81 16.33 11.25
C LYS A 235 9.85 15.51 10.47
N ASN A 236 9.75 14.17 10.50
CA ASN A 236 10.86 13.31 10.08
C ASN A 236 10.56 12.40 8.90
N ILE A 237 9.29 12.16 8.58
CA ILE A 237 8.87 11.17 7.60
C ILE A 237 8.00 11.87 6.57
N ASN A 238 8.36 11.70 5.30
CA ASN A 238 7.55 12.22 4.19
C ASN A 238 6.32 11.32 3.98
N ASP A 239 5.28 11.87 3.36
CA ASP A 239 4.04 11.16 3.08
C ASP A 239 4.22 9.95 2.15
N GLU A 240 5.26 9.96 1.29
CA GLU A 240 5.61 8.86 0.40
C GLU A 240 6.49 7.77 1.03
N ASP A 241 6.81 7.88 2.32
CA ASP A 241 7.70 6.93 2.99
C ASP A 241 6.94 5.77 3.65
N ILE A 242 7.31 4.53 3.34
CA ILE A 242 6.72 3.32 3.92
C ILE A 242 6.84 3.25 5.46
N LEU A 243 7.81 3.95 6.07
CA LEU A 243 8.01 3.96 7.51
C LEU A 243 6.81 4.51 8.29
N ILE A 244 5.93 5.30 7.66
CA ILE A 244 4.67 5.78 8.28
C ILE A 244 3.79 4.62 8.77
N ILE A 245 3.84 3.47 8.08
CA ILE A 245 3.05 2.29 8.42
C ILE A 245 3.44 1.73 9.81
N ASN A 246 4.69 1.90 10.24
CA ASN A 246 5.15 1.40 11.54
C ASN A 246 4.50 2.13 12.74
N PHE A 247 3.97 3.34 12.52
CA PHE A 247 3.26 4.10 13.56
C PHE A 247 1.76 3.79 13.59
N LEU A 248 1.20 3.33 12.47
CA LEU A 248 -0.23 3.14 12.28
C LEU A 248 -0.85 2.23 13.35
N PRO A 249 -0.32 1.03 13.66
CA PRO A 249 -0.91 0.16 14.68
C PRO A 249 -1.01 0.82 16.06
N SER A 250 0.02 1.56 16.47
CA SER A 250 0.05 2.21 17.78
C SER A 250 -1.00 3.31 17.90
N THR A 251 -1.18 4.11 16.86
CA THR A 251 -2.17 5.20 16.82
C THR A 251 -3.59 4.64 16.76
N LEU A 252 -3.83 3.62 15.94
CA LEU A 252 -5.15 2.99 15.85
C LEU A 252 -5.53 2.26 17.15
N GLN A 253 -4.56 1.58 17.78
CA GLN A 253 -4.79 0.97 19.09
C GLN A 253 -5.09 2.01 20.15
N LEU A 254 -4.37 3.13 20.15
CA LEU A 254 -4.65 4.24 21.06
C LEU A 254 -6.09 4.72 20.92
N PHE A 255 -6.57 4.96 19.70
CA PHE A 255 -7.95 5.39 19.47
C PHE A 255 -8.96 4.35 19.92
N LYS A 256 -8.74 3.08 19.60
CA LYS A 256 -9.58 1.97 20.05
C LYS A 256 -9.70 1.94 21.58
N GLN A 257 -8.58 2.08 22.30
CA GLN A 257 -8.57 2.09 23.76
C GLN A 257 -9.23 3.35 24.33
N VAL A 258 -8.97 4.53 23.74
CA VAL A 258 -9.61 5.80 24.13
C VAL A 258 -11.13 5.70 24.05
N LEU A 259 -11.65 5.10 22.98
CA LEU A 259 -13.09 4.98 22.73
C LEU A 259 -13.75 3.82 23.49
N ASN A 260 -12.99 2.78 23.90
CA ASN A 260 -13.54 1.65 24.64
C ASN A 260 -13.47 1.80 26.17
N ALA A 261 -12.67 2.74 26.69
CA ALA A 261 -12.49 2.90 28.13
C ALA A 261 -13.75 3.47 28.83
N ASP A 262 -14.25 2.75 29.83
CA ASP A 262 -15.37 3.18 30.66
C ASP A 262 -15.06 4.52 31.37
N ASN A 263 -16.05 5.43 31.42
CA ASN A 263 -15.95 6.76 32.05
C ASN A 263 -14.85 7.68 31.47
N ASN A 264 -14.49 7.52 30.19
CA ASN A 264 -13.42 8.30 29.55
C ASN A 264 -13.91 9.50 28.71
N ASP A 265 -15.18 9.92 28.86
CA ASP A 265 -15.81 10.97 28.04
C ASP A 265 -15.02 12.29 27.98
N ALA A 266 -14.34 12.66 29.08
CA ALA A 266 -13.49 13.85 29.11
C ALA A 266 -12.24 13.72 28.22
N THR A 267 -11.60 12.55 28.20
CA THR A 267 -10.43 12.29 27.36
C THR A 267 -10.83 12.16 25.90
N VAL A 268 -11.92 11.45 25.62
CA VAL A 268 -12.48 11.36 24.26
C VAL A 268 -12.78 12.75 23.72
N ASP A 269 -13.40 13.63 24.54
CA ASP A 269 -13.66 15.03 24.18
C ASP A 269 -12.38 15.81 23.88
N GLN A 270 -11.29 15.58 24.61
CA GLN A 270 -10.00 16.21 24.35
C GLN A 270 -9.40 15.76 23.01
N PHE A 271 -9.44 14.46 22.69
CA PHE A 271 -8.99 13.93 21.41
C PHE A 271 -9.83 14.45 20.26
N TYR A 272 -11.17 14.35 20.37
CA TYR A 272 -12.11 14.88 19.39
C TYR A 272 -11.83 16.36 19.10
N LYS A 273 -11.78 17.21 20.14
CA LYS A 273 -11.52 18.65 19.98
C LYS A 273 -10.18 18.92 19.33
N HIS A 274 -9.14 18.18 19.69
CA HIS A 274 -7.82 18.35 19.07
C HIS A 274 -7.88 18.04 17.58
N ILE A 275 -8.42 16.88 17.20
CA ILE A 275 -8.54 16.44 15.80
C ILE A 275 -9.38 17.45 15.01
N THR A 276 -10.60 17.76 15.45
CA THR A 276 -11.49 18.67 14.72
C THR A 276 -10.94 20.10 14.63
N THR A 277 -10.22 20.57 15.65
CA THR A 277 -9.58 21.88 15.63
C THR A 277 -8.43 21.92 14.62
N THR A 278 -7.57 20.89 14.63
CA THR A 278 -6.45 20.76 13.68
C THR A 278 -6.95 20.71 12.24
N VAL A 279 -7.94 19.86 11.95
CA VAL A 279 -8.57 19.77 10.62
C VAL A 279 -9.22 21.10 10.23
N SER A 280 -9.96 21.75 11.14
CA SER A 280 -10.62 23.02 10.83
C SER A 280 -9.65 24.16 10.57
N GLN A 281 -8.55 24.26 11.32
CA GLN A 281 -7.56 25.31 11.15
C GLN A 281 -6.87 25.20 9.80
N ASP A 282 -6.50 23.98 9.41
CA ASP A 282 -5.87 23.75 8.12
C ASP A 282 -6.86 23.98 6.96
N TYR A 283 -8.07 23.42 7.05
CA TYR A 283 -9.10 23.56 6.01
C TYR A 283 -9.42 25.02 5.73
N ASN A 284 -9.67 25.82 6.78
CA ASN A 284 -9.98 27.25 6.64
C ASN A 284 -8.80 28.07 6.07
N THR A 285 -7.56 27.58 6.19
CA THR A 285 -6.37 28.26 5.66
C THR A 285 -6.13 27.91 4.19
N ASN A 286 -6.51 26.69 3.78
CA ASN A 286 -6.19 26.12 2.47
C ASN A 286 -7.39 26.05 1.50
N MET A 287 -8.57 26.52 1.91
CA MET A 287 -9.74 26.64 1.04
C MET A 287 -9.50 27.71 -0.04
N GLY A 288 -9.60 27.32 -1.31
CA GLY A 288 -9.37 28.19 -2.46
C GLY A 288 -10.39 29.34 -2.57
N SER A 289 -9.93 30.51 -3.04
CA SER A 289 -10.76 31.71 -3.24
C SER A 289 -11.72 31.63 -4.44
N SER A 290 -11.55 30.64 -5.32
CA SER A 290 -12.12 30.63 -6.69
C SER A 290 -13.02 29.43 -7.01
N SER A 291 -12.92 28.30 -6.30
CA SER A 291 -13.87 27.18 -6.33
C SER A 291 -14.05 26.65 -4.91
N LYS A 292 -15.29 26.42 -4.47
CA LYS A 292 -15.59 25.98 -3.09
C LYS A 292 -15.19 24.51 -2.81
N THR A 293 -14.47 23.86 -3.72
CA THR A 293 -14.41 22.39 -3.82
C THR A 293 -12.99 21.81 -3.96
N ASP A 294 -11.95 22.64 -4.11
CA ASP A 294 -10.58 22.17 -4.31
C ASP A 294 -9.65 22.72 -3.22
N ILE A 295 -9.03 21.81 -2.47
CA ILE A 295 -8.04 22.13 -1.45
C ILE A 295 -6.66 22.18 -2.09
N ASP A 296 -5.90 23.25 -1.80
CA ASP A 296 -4.50 23.32 -2.20
C ASP A 296 -3.64 22.46 -1.26
N LEU A 297 -3.46 21.19 -1.64
CA LEU A 297 -2.65 20.22 -0.88
C LEU A 297 -1.20 20.68 -0.67
N SER A 298 -0.66 21.52 -1.56
CA SER A 298 0.73 22.00 -1.45
C SER A 298 0.96 22.94 -0.27
N LYS A 299 -0.12 23.53 0.27
CA LYS A 299 -0.08 24.44 1.42
C LYS A 299 -0.56 23.79 2.72
N SER A 300 -1.08 22.56 2.64
CA SER A 300 -1.52 21.79 3.79
C SER A 300 -0.37 21.55 4.77
N LYS A 301 -0.65 21.73 6.06
CA LYS A 301 0.25 21.29 7.15
C LYS A 301 -0.14 19.93 7.70
N LEU A 302 -1.32 19.41 7.34
CA LEU A 302 -1.73 18.07 7.71
C LEU A 302 -0.91 17.06 6.92
N SER A 303 -0.20 16.20 7.65
CA SER A 303 0.43 15.03 7.06
C SER A 303 -0.63 14.03 6.60
N GLY A 304 -0.28 13.19 5.64
CA GLY A 304 -1.13 12.11 5.20
C GLY A 304 -1.53 11.13 6.28
N PHE A 305 -0.59 10.86 7.17
CA PHE A 305 -0.80 10.03 8.33
C PHE A 305 -1.89 10.61 9.24
N GLU A 306 -1.85 11.92 9.52
CA GLU A 306 -2.89 12.61 10.30
C GLU A 306 -4.24 12.60 9.60
N VAL A 307 -4.28 12.81 8.28
CA VAL A 307 -5.53 12.78 7.50
C VAL A 307 -6.22 11.42 7.63
N LEU A 308 -5.48 10.33 7.40
CA LEU A 308 -6.02 8.97 7.50
C LEU A 308 -6.44 8.62 8.93
N THR A 309 -5.56 8.85 9.91
CA THR A 309 -5.83 8.48 11.30
C THR A 309 -7.00 9.29 11.88
N SER A 310 -7.14 10.57 11.52
CA SER A 310 -8.30 11.39 11.89
C SER A 310 -9.60 10.84 11.31
N PHE A 311 -9.59 10.36 10.07
CA PHE A 311 -10.75 9.76 9.43
C PHE A 311 -11.17 8.45 10.09
N VAL A 312 -10.20 7.60 10.44
CA VAL A 312 -10.44 6.37 11.20
C VAL A 312 -11.00 6.69 12.59
N PHE A 313 -10.43 7.69 13.30
CA PHE A 313 -10.95 8.13 14.59
C PHE A 313 -12.41 8.57 14.50
N LEU A 314 -12.76 9.43 13.53
CA LEU A 314 -14.14 9.91 13.36
C LEU A 314 -15.11 8.76 13.02
N THR A 315 -14.64 7.76 12.26
CA THR A 315 -15.44 6.57 11.96
C THR A 315 -15.76 5.77 13.23
N GLU A 316 -14.76 5.51 14.07
CA GLU A 316 -14.94 4.77 15.34
C GLU A 316 -15.61 5.63 16.44
N PHE A 317 -15.57 6.96 16.30
CA PHE A 317 -16.25 7.88 17.21
C PHE A 317 -17.78 7.83 17.07
N ILE A 318 -18.30 7.49 15.88
CA ILE A 318 -19.74 7.37 15.63
C ILE A 318 -20.40 6.32 16.54
N PRO A 319 -19.97 5.04 16.58
CA PRO A 319 -20.57 4.06 17.47
C PRO A 319 -20.40 4.43 18.94
N TRP A 320 -19.28 5.04 19.35
CA TRP A 320 -19.10 5.54 20.71
C TRP A 320 -20.14 6.59 21.11
N CYS A 321 -20.48 7.52 20.20
CA CYS A 321 -21.55 8.49 20.39
C CYS A 321 -22.93 7.81 20.52
N LYS A 322 -23.20 6.79 19.70
CA LYS A 322 -24.48 6.06 19.68
C LYS A 322 -24.75 5.27 20.98
N GLN A 323 -23.72 4.96 21.77
CA GLN A 323 -23.87 4.25 23.05
C GLN A 323 -24.62 5.07 24.13
N SER A 324 -24.71 6.40 23.99
CA SER A 324 -25.41 7.26 24.96
C SER A 324 -26.16 8.41 24.28
N SER A 325 -27.40 8.64 24.71
CA SER A 325 -28.20 9.76 24.24
C SER A 325 -27.59 11.12 24.58
N GLU A 326 -26.86 11.24 25.69
CA GLU A 326 -26.17 12.47 26.07
C GLU A 326 -25.02 12.80 25.10
N ARG A 327 -24.27 11.78 24.67
CA ARG A 327 -23.19 11.92 23.68
C ARG A 327 -23.75 12.31 22.33
N THR A 328 -24.82 11.65 21.88
CA THR A 328 -25.51 11.98 20.63
C THR A 328 -26.09 13.39 20.64
N ALA A 329 -26.56 13.89 21.79
CA ALA A 329 -27.02 15.28 21.92
C ALA A 329 -25.87 16.29 21.92
N LYS A 330 -24.69 15.92 22.43
CA LYS A 330 -23.51 16.78 22.49
C LYS A 330 -22.78 16.89 21.15
N TYR A 331 -22.66 15.78 20.43
CA TYR A 331 -21.93 15.68 19.16
C TYR A 331 -22.94 15.48 18.04
N ASP A 332 -23.41 16.58 17.45
CA ASP A 332 -24.29 16.53 16.30
C ASP A 332 -23.60 15.77 15.15
N PHE A 333 -24.28 14.79 14.57
CA PHE A 333 -23.68 13.95 13.54
C PHE A 333 -23.29 14.75 12.29
N LYS A 334 -24.13 15.70 11.86
CA LYS A 334 -23.90 16.44 10.63
C LYS A 334 -22.77 17.46 10.79
N GLU A 335 -22.89 18.34 11.77
CA GLU A 335 -21.95 19.45 11.98
C GLU A 335 -20.70 19.04 12.78
N GLY A 336 -20.81 18.01 13.63
CA GLY A 336 -19.73 17.55 14.52
C GLY A 336 -18.93 16.36 14.00
N ILE A 337 -19.43 15.60 13.02
CA ILE A 337 -18.74 14.40 12.52
C ILE A 337 -18.65 14.41 10.99
N LEU A 338 -19.78 14.34 10.31
CA LEU A 338 -19.87 14.19 8.86
C LEU A 338 -19.11 15.30 8.12
N LYS A 339 -19.30 16.56 8.53
CA LYS A 339 -18.56 17.72 8.01
C LYS A 339 -17.04 17.53 8.01
N TYR A 340 -16.48 17.01 9.11
CA TYR A 340 -15.04 16.80 9.22
C TYR A 340 -14.57 15.60 8.37
N MET A 341 -15.41 14.56 8.24
CA MET A 341 -15.15 13.46 7.31
C MET A 341 -15.13 13.93 5.86
N GLU A 342 -16.07 14.78 5.45
CA GLU A 342 -16.13 15.40 4.11
C GLU A 342 -14.90 16.29 3.84
N TRP A 343 -14.45 17.04 4.85
CA TRP A 343 -13.20 17.81 4.74
C TRP A 343 -12.00 16.90 4.52
N LEU A 344 -11.87 15.81 5.29
CA LEU A 344 -10.78 14.84 5.13
C LEU A 344 -10.83 14.11 3.78
N ILE A 345 -12.03 13.84 3.24
CA ILE A 345 -12.21 13.34 1.86
C ILE A 345 -11.65 14.32 0.84
N SER A 346 -11.87 15.62 1.04
CA SER A 346 -11.30 16.67 0.18
C SER A 346 -9.76 16.74 0.26
N TYR A 347 -9.12 16.17 1.30
CA TYR A 347 -7.67 15.99 1.40
C TYR A 347 -7.17 14.67 0.75
N GLY A 348 -8.04 13.91 0.07
CA GLY A 348 -7.70 12.66 -0.61
C GLY A 348 -7.51 11.47 0.33
N VAL A 349 -8.28 11.40 1.43
CA VAL A 349 -8.15 10.31 2.40
C VAL A 349 -8.42 8.92 1.81
N MET A 350 -9.30 8.78 0.82
CA MET A 350 -9.58 7.46 0.22
C MET A 350 -8.41 6.98 -0.63
N GLU A 351 -7.71 7.89 -1.31
CA GLU A 351 -6.51 7.55 -2.07
C GLU A 351 -5.37 7.11 -1.14
N ARG A 352 -5.23 7.77 0.02
CA ARG A 352 -4.27 7.38 1.06
C ARG A 352 -4.62 6.04 1.69
N LEU A 353 -5.90 5.79 1.95
CA LEU A 353 -6.41 4.50 2.42
C LEU A 353 -6.09 3.38 1.42
N LEU A 354 -6.29 3.62 0.12
CA LEU A 354 -5.89 2.71 -0.96
C LEU A 354 -4.38 2.46 -0.95
N SER A 355 -3.57 3.51 -0.85
CA SER A 355 -2.11 3.38 -0.79
C SER A 355 -1.67 2.53 0.41
N TYR A 356 -2.23 2.75 1.59
CA TYR A 356 -1.82 2.00 2.79
C TYR A 356 -2.30 0.53 2.74
N CYS A 357 -3.52 0.28 2.29
CA CYS A 357 -4.06 -1.08 2.16
C CYS A 357 -3.29 -1.88 1.09
N SER A 358 -2.94 -1.25 -0.03
CA SER A 358 -2.18 -1.92 -1.10
C SER A 358 -0.75 -2.22 -0.67
N GLU A 359 -0.06 -1.31 0.03
CA GLU A 359 1.31 -1.56 0.47
C GLU A 359 1.45 -2.59 1.59
N THR A 360 0.40 -2.73 2.40
CA THR A 360 0.33 -3.73 3.47
C THR A 360 -0.36 -5.02 3.02
N SER A 361 -0.78 -5.13 1.76
CA SER A 361 -1.37 -6.35 1.21
C SER A 361 -0.33 -7.45 1.01
N ASN A 362 -0.77 -8.71 1.04
CA ASN A 362 0.12 -9.84 0.81
C ASN A 362 0.55 -9.92 -0.67
N LEU A 363 1.64 -10.64 -0.93
CA LEU A 363 2.22 -10.79 -2.27
C LEU A 363 1.24 -11.35 -3.31
N LYS A 364 0.36 -12.29 -2.91
CA LYS A 364 -0.63 -12.89 -3.83
C LYS A 364 -1.68 -11.86 -4.25
N THR A 365 -2.00 -10.90 -3.39
CA THR A 365 -2.93 -9.81 -3.70
C THR A 365 -2.29 -8.80 -4.64
N LYS A 366 -1.04 -8.39 -4.38
CA LYS A 366 -0.28 -7.55 -5.33
C LYS A 366 -0.17 -8.22 -6.71
N GLN A 367 0.13 -9.52 -6.76
CA GLN A 367 0.12 -10.30 -8.00
C GLN A 367 -1.23 -10.28 -8.72
N ALA A 368 -2.33 -10.37 -7.96
CA ALA A 368 -3.67 -10.47 -8.51
C ALA A 368 -4.23 -9.14 -9.05
N TYR A 369 -3.75 -8.00 -8.54
CA TYR A 369 -4.25 -6.69 -8.93
C TYR A 369 -3.22 -5.87 -9.72
N ASP A 370 -1.99 -5.75 -9.23
CA ASP A 370 -0.94 -4.91 -9.83
C ASP A 370 -0.29 -5.59 -11.04
N TRP A 371 -0.12 -6.92 -10.98
CA TRP A 371 0.58 -7.70 -12.01
C TRP A 371 -0.38 -8.58 -12.82
N SER A 372 -1.68 -8.30 -12.76
CA SER A 372 -2.66 -9.01 -13.56
C SER A 372 -2.55 -8.61 -15.02
N ASN A 373 -2.74 -9.56 -15.93
CA ASN A 373 -2.83 -9.26 -17.38
C ASN A 373 -4.19 -8.66 -17.77
N MET A 374 -4.99 -8.17 -16.80
CA MET A 374 -6.30 -7.57 -17.03
C MET A 374 -6.19 -6.05 -17.02
N TYR A 375 -6.64 -5.37 -15.95
CA TYR A 375 -6.56 -3.92 -15.81
C TYR A 375 -5.98 -3.55 -14.45
N ASP A 376 -5.01 -2.63 -14.43
CA ASP A 376 -4.42 -2.08 -13.21
C ASP A 376 -5.27 -0.90 -12.72
N PHE A 377 -6.26 -1.21 -11.87
CA PHE A 377 -7.14 -0.21 -11.25
C PHE A 377 -6.36 0.77 -10.37
N ARG A 378 -5.26 0.34 -9.76
CA ARG A 378 -4.49 1.17 -8.84
C ARG A 378 -3.77 2.27 -9.61
N ALA A 379 -3.20 1.97 -10.78
CA ALA A 379 -2.57 2.97 -11.64
C ALA A 379 -3.55 4.08 -12.06
N LEU A 380 -4.82 3.75 -12.29
CA LEU A 380 -5.86 4.75 -12.59
C LEU A 380 -6.27 5.57 -11.37
N LEU A 381 -6.44 4.93 -10.20
CA LEU A 381 -7.07 5.55 -9.03
C LEU A 381 -6.10 6.27 -8.09
N GLN A 382 -4.83 5.84 -8.04
CA GLN A 382 -3.80 6.45 -7.21
C GLN A 382 -2.90 7.36 -8.07
N ARG A 383 -3.20 8.67 -8.05
CA ARG A 383 -2.60 9.67 -8.96
C ARG A 383 -1.95 10.84 -8.24
N ASN A 384 -2.53 11.27 -7.14
CA ASN A 384 -2.08 12.43 -6.38
C ASN A 384 -0.95 12.07 -5.41
N PHE A 385 -0.94 10.82 -4.92
CA PHE A 385 0.04 10.35 -3.96
C PHE A 385 0.87 9.20 -4.54
N PRO A 386 2.21 9.28 -4.51
CA PRO A 386 3.07 8.21 -5.01
C PRO A 386 2.93 6.94 -4.15
N GLN A 387 3.40 5.81 -4.69
CA GLN A 387 3.51 4.57 -3.93
C GLN A 387 4.49 4.76 -2.76
N LEU A 388 4.21 4.09 -1.64
CA LEU A 388 5.10 4.18 -0.49
C LEU A 388 6.38 3.40 -0.76
N THR A 389 7.52 4.04 -0.53
CA THR A 389 8.84 3.44 -0.69
C THR A 389 9.69 3.72 0.54
N ALA A 390 10.82 3.04 0.71
CA ALA A 390 11.77 3.36 1.78
C ALA A 390 12.54 4.68 1.49
N SER A 391 11.82 5.78 1.28
CA SER A 391 12.37 7.04 0.77
C SER A 391 13.39 7.66 1.73
N LYS A 392 13.25 7.50 3.05
CA LYS A 392 14.27 7.91 4.04
C LYS A 392 15.63 7.26 3.82
N PHE A 393 15.64 6.04 3.27
CA PHE A 393 16.84 5.24 3.04
C PHE A 393 17.47 5.49 1.66
N VAL A 394 16.77 6.21 0.77
CA VAL A 394 17.29 6.60 -0.54
C VAL A 394 18.44 7.57 -0.35
N TYR A 395 19.58 7.26 -0.97
CA TYR A 395 20.73 8.16 -0.93
C TYR A 395 20.47 9.37 -1.86
N PRO A 396 20.62 10.62 -1.36
CA PRO A 396 20.28 11.82 -2.13
C PRO A 396 21.05 11.96 -3.46
N GLY A 397 22.29 11.49 -3.51
CA GLY A 397 23.14 11.52 -4.72
C GLY A 397 22.91 10.36 -5.69
N ASN A 398 21.81 9.61 -5.58
CA ASN A 398 21.53 8.43 -6.40
C ASN A 398 21.62 8.70 -7.92
N GLN A 399 20.98 9.77 -8.40
CA GLN A 399 20.97 10.09 -9.84
C GLN A 399 22.38 10.41 -10.37
N GLU A 400 23.20 11.10 -9.58
CA GLU A 400 24.57 11.43 -9.94
C GLU A 400 25.43 10.16 -10.06
N LEU A 401 25.28 9.21 -9.14
CA LEU A 401 25.98 7.93 -9.15
C LEU A 401 25.58 7.07 -10.36
N ILE A 402 24.28 6.99 -10.67
CA ILE A 402 23.76 6.21 -11.80
C ILE A 402 24.22 6.83 -13.13
N ASN A 403 24.08 8.14 -13.30
CA ASN A 403 24.48 8.83 -14.53
C ASN A 403 26.01 8.81 -14.74
N GLY A 404 26.77 8.69 -13.66
CA GLY A 404 28.23 8.57 -13.68
C GLY A 404 28.76 7.16 -13.99
N MET A 405 27.89 6.16 -14.21
CA MET A 405 28.31 4.77 -14.41
C MET A 405 29.18 4.60 -15.67
N ARG A 406 30.29 3.87 -15.51
CA ARG A 406 31.26 3.50 -16.55
C ARG A 406 31.71 2.05 -16.32
N PRO A 407 32.33 1.38 -17.31
CA PRO A 407 32.90 0.04 -17.11
C PRO A 407 33.80 0.01 -15.87
N GLY A 408 33.59 -0.95 -14.96
CA GLY A 408 34.24 -1.01 -13.65
C GLY A 408 33.43 -0.45 -12.46
N LEU A 409 32.21 0.06 -12.67
CA LEU A 409 31.27 0.51 -11.62
C LEU A 409 29.99 -0.36 -11.54
N GLU A 410 30.12 -1.64 -11.84
CA GLU A 410 28.98 -2.57 -11.97
C GLU A 410 28.22 -2.81 -10.66
N ASN A 411 28.82 -2.55 -9.51
CA ASN A 411 28.17 -2.75 -8.21
C ASN A 411 27.38 -1.52 -7.74
N ILE A 412 27.53 -0.35 -8.36
CA ILE A 412 26.82 0.89 -7.96
C ILE A 412 25.29 0.73 -7.92
N PRO A 413 24.63 0.03 -8.88
CA PRO A 413 23.20 -0.25 -8.77
C PRO A 413 22.79 -0.92 -7.45
N LYS A 414 23.63 -1.81 -6.90
CA LYS A 414 23.36 -2.46 -5.61
C LYS A 414 23.48 -1.49 -4.44
N LEU A 415 24.32 -0.46 -4.54
CA LEU A 415 24.50 0.55 -3.48
C LEU A 415 23.31 1.51 -3.40
N VAL A 416 22.72 1.85 -4.54
CA VAL A 416 21.61 2.81 -4.63
C VAL A 416 20.24 2.16 -4.47
N ASP A 417 20.17 0.84 -4.66
CA ASP A 417 18.96 0.04 -4.51
C ASP A 417 18.50 -0.04 -3.04
N VAL A 418 17.24 0.30 -2.82
CA VAL A 418 16.54 0.19 -1.53
C VAL A 418 15.28 -0.67 -1.63
N SER A 419 15.02 -1.30 -2.79
CA SER A 419 13.80 -2.09 -3.04
C SER A 419 13.68 -3.33 -2.14
N PHE A 420 14.81 -3.78 -1.57
CA PHE A 420 14.83 -4.88 -0.61
C PHE A 420 14.29 -4.49 0.77
N LEU A 421 14.14 -3.20 1.07
CA LEU A 421 13.59 -2.69 2.33
C LEU A 421 12.06 -2.73 2.26
N THR A 422 11.50 -3.86 2.68
CA THR A 422 10.06 -4.12 2.66
C THR A 422 9.58 -4.49 4.07
N LEU A 423 8.31 -4.17 4.37
CA LEU A 423 7.69 -4.48 5.66
C LEU A 423 7.62 -5.99 5.92
N ASP A 424 7.75 -6.42 7.17
CA ASP A 424 7.54 -7.81 7.56
C ASP A 424 6.11 -8.25 7.23
N PRO A 425 5.91 -9.27 6.37
CA PRO A 425 4.60 -9.82 6.09
C PRO A 425 3.85 -10.29 7.34
N THR A 426 4.57 -10.81 8.33
CA THR A 426 3.96 -11.30 9.58
C THR A 426 3.31 -10.17 10.36
N LEU A 427 3.97 -9.01 10.42
CA LEU A 427 3.41 -7.82 11.07
C LEU A 427 2.15 -7.34 10.35
N ASN A 428 2.17 -7.32 9.02
CA ASN A 428 1.03 -6.90 8.22
C ASN A 428 -0.20 -7.77 8.48
N GLU A 429 -0.04 -9.10 8.52
CA GLU A 429 -1.15 -10.03 8.73
C GLU A 429 -1.65 -10.04 10.18
N THR A 430 -0.73 -10.00 11.16
CA THR A 430 -1.10 -10.16 12.59
C THR A 430 -1.59 -8.88 13.24
N LEU A 431 -1.15 -7.72 12.74
CA LEU A 431 -1.39 -6.43 13.41
C LEU A 431 -2.16 -5.45 12.55
N ILE A 432 -1.69 -5.17 11.33
CA ILE A 432 -2.25 -4.09 10.50
C ILE A 432 -3.58 -4.51 9.88
N ALA A 433 -3.67 -5.69 9.27
CA ALA A 433 -4.88 -6.17 8.61
C ALA A 433 -6.10 -6.24 9.56
N PRO A 434 -5.98 -6.69 10.83
CA PRO A 434 -7.07 -6.61 11.81
C PRO A 434 -7.56 -5.19 12.11
N PHE A 435 -6.68 -4.18 12.11
CA PHE A 435 -7.11 -2.78 12.28
C PHE A 435 -7.88 -2.28 11.07
N PHE A 436 -7.45 -2.60 9.85
CA PHE A 436 -8.23 -2.29 8.67
C PHE A 436 -9.58 -3.00 8.69
N HIS A 437 -9.63 -4.24 9.20
CA HIS A 437 -10.91 -4.93 9.37
C HIS A 437 -11.86 -4.20 10.32
N SER A 438 -11.36 -3.82 11.51
CA SER A 438 -12.14 -3.00 12.45
C SER A 438 -12.68 -1.73 11.78
N PHE A 439 -11.80 -1.00 11.09
CA PHE A 439 -12.18 0.23 10.39
C PHE A 439 -13.25 -0.02 9.32
N PHE A 440 -13.03 -0.97 8.40
CA PHE A 440 -13.97 -1.23 7.30
C PHE A 440 -15.32 -1.73 7.84
N SER A 441 -15.31 -2.61 8.85
CA SER A 441 -16.54 -3.07 9.51
C SER A 441 -17.27 -1.89 10.18
N SER A 442 -16.56 -1.05 10.92
CA SER A 442 -17.15 0.11 11.58
C SER A 442 -17.70 1.12 10.56
N PHE A 443 -16.97 1.34 9.46
CA PHE A 443 -17.36 2.26 8.38
C PHE A 443 -18.64 1.82 7.68
N ILE A 444 -18.74 0.55 7.24
CA ILE A 444 -19.94 0.05 6.55
C ILE A 444 -21.18 0.08 7.47
N CYS A 445 -21.01 -0.18 8.77
CA CYS A 445 -22.11 -0.18 9.74
C CYS A 445 -22.54 1.23 10.14
N ASN A 446 -21.59 2.17 10.29
CA ASN A 446 -21.84 3.44 10.97
C ASN A 446 -21.74 4.68 10.08
N ALA A 447 -21.01 4.61 8.97
CA ALA A 447 -20.72 5.73 8.09
C ALA A 447 -21.25 5.52 6.65
N ALA A 448 -22.20 4.60 6.45
CA ALA A 448 -22.76 4.29 5.13
C ALA A 448 -23.31 5.52 4.36
N ILE A 449 -23.75 6.57 5.06
CA ILE A 449 -24.18 7.83 4.43
C ILE A 449 -23.06 8.51 3.63
N VAL A 450 -21.80 8.32 4.04
CA VAL A 450 -20.62 8.83 3.33
C VAL A 450 -20.53 8.18 1.95
N LEU A 451 -20.81 6.87 1.83
CA LEU A 451 -20.79 6.17 0.53
C LEU A 451 -21.78 6.77 -0.46
N THR A 452 -22.99 7.09 0.00
CA THR A 452 -24.00 7.78 -0.81
C THR A 452 -23.52 9.16 -1.24
N SER A 453 -22.91 9.92 -0.33
CA SER A 453 -22.36 11.23 -0.64
C SER A 453 -21.21 11.17 -1.67
N LEU A 454 -20.34 10.15 -1.58
CA LEU A 454 -19.24 9.96 -2.54
C LEU A 454 -19.80 9.65 -3.93
N ARG A 455 -20.77 8.72 -4.01
CA ARG A 455 -21.45 8.38 -5.25
C ARG A 455 -22.11 9.61 -5.89
N ASP A 456 -22.91 10.34 -5.13
CA ASP A 456 -23.66 11.50 -5.63
C ASP A 456 -22.72 12.59 -6.13
N SER A 457 -21.62 12.83 -5.40
CA SER A 457 -20.60 13.80 -5.81
C SER A 457 -19.88 13.42 -7.10
N GLU A 458 -19.66 12.14 -7.35
CA GLU A 458 -19.05 11.66 -8.59
C GLU A 458 -20.04 11.73 -9.75
N GLU A 459 -21.30 11.30 -9.54
CA GLU A 459 -22.35 11.37 -10.56
C GLU A 459 -22.57 12.82 -11.03
N ASP A 460 -22.67 13.77 -10.09
CA ASP A 460 -22.78 15.20 -10.40
C ASP A 460 -21.57 15.70 -11.21
N TYR A 461 -20.36 15.25 -10.88
CA TYR A 461 -19.14 15.61 -11.61
C TYR A 461 -19.16 15.05 -13.04
N VAL A 462 -19.46 13.76 -13.21
CA VAL A 462 -19.53 13.11 -14.52
C VAL A 462 -20.58 13.78 -15.40
N LEU A 463 -21.78 14.02 -14.89
CA LEU A 463 -22.85 14.71 -15.63
C LEU A 463 -22.46 16.14 -16.02
N SER A 464 -21.81 16.90 -15.13
CA SER A 464 -21.34 18.24 -15.45
C SER A 464 -20.25 18.23 -16.53
N SER A 465 -19.35 17.25 -16.51
CA SER A 465 -18.28 17.11 -17.49
C SER A 465 -18.79 16.71 -18.88
N MET A 466 -19.85 15.89 -18.95
CA MET A 466 -20.52 15.55 -20.20
C MET A 466 -21.17 16.78 -20.82
N ASN A 467 -21.96 17.53 -20.03
CA ASN A 467 -22.63 18.73 -20.51
C ASN A 467 -21.64 19.79 -21.03
N SER A 468 -20.47 19.94 -20.40
CA SER A 468 -19.45 20.89 -20.87
C SER A 468 -18.84 20.51 -22.23
N ARG A 469 -18.81 19.22 -22.58
CA ARG A 469 -18.32 18.76 -23.90
C ARG A 469 -19.33 19.01 -24.99
N ASP A 470 -20.61 18.76 -24.72
CA ASP A 470 -21.69 19.00 -25.68
C ASP A 470 -21.78 20.49 -26.07
N GLU A 471 -21.48 21.41 -25.14
CA GLU A 471 -21.41 22.86 -25.42
C GLU A 471 -20.19 23.26 -26.27
N GLU A 472 -19.01 22.65 -26.04
CA GLU A 472 -17.79 22.88 -26.83
C GLU A 472 -17.92 22.34 -28.26
N ASP A 473 -18.59 21.19 -28.43
CA ASP A 473 -18.83 20.58 -29.75
C ASP A 473 -19.89 21.35 -30.58
N GLU A 474 -20.89 21.98 -29.93
CA GLU A 474 -21.87 22.83 -30.64
C GLU A 474 -21.23 24.12 -31.23
N ASP A 475 -20.22 24.69 -30.55
CA ASP A 475 -19.51 25.87 -31.02
C ASP A 475 -18.60 25.57 -32.24
N ASP A 476 -17.98 24.38 -32.30
CA ASP A 476 -17.12 23.97 -33.43
C ASP A 476 -17.91 23.56 -34.68
N VAL A 477 -19.12 23.00 -34.52
CA VAL A 477 -20.02 22.68 -35.65
C VAL A 477 -20.51 23.95 -36.36
N SER A 478 -20.45 25.12 -35.70
CA SER A 478 -20.84 26.39 -36.30
C SER A 478 -19.80 26.98 -37.29
N GLN A 479 -18.56 26.45 -37.35
CA GLN A 479 -17.49 26.98 -38.21
C GLN A 479 -17.03 26.09 -39.38
N SER A 480 -17.35 24.79 -39.43
CA SER A 480 -16.93 23.93 -40.54
C SER A 480 -18.10 23.34 -41.32
N GLY A 481 -18.45 23.97 -42.44
CA GLY A 481 -19.32 23.38 -43.44
C GLY A 481 -18.66 22.21 -44.18
N SER A 482 -19.37 21.09 -44.29
CA SER A 482 -19.10 19.93 -45.17
C SER A 482 -17.93 19.01 -44.77
N GLY A 483 -18.24 17.93 -44.05
CA GLY A 483 -17.41 16.72 -44.00
C GLY A 483 -18.05 15.63 -43.14
N SER A 484 -18.29 14.46 -43.73
CA SER A 484 -18.81 13.22 -43.11
C SER A 484 -18.39 13.00 -41.65
N SER A 485 -19.32 13.18 -40.71
CA SER A 485 -19.15 12.75 -39.32
C SER A 485 -19.26 11.23 -39.23
N SER A 486 -18.11 10.55 -39.29
CA SER A 486 -18.00 9.25 -38.63
C SER A 486 -17.96 9.53 -37.13
N SER A 487 -19.12 9.49 -36.48
CA SER A 487 -19.21 9.48 -35.03
C SER A 487 -18.51 8.23 -34.49
N LYS A 488 -17.19 8.27 -34.33
CA LYS A 488 -16.51 7.35 -33.43
C LYS A 488 -17.06 7.66 -32.04
N SER A 489 -17.60 6.66 -31.35
CA SER A 489 -18.01 6.82 -29.96
C SER A 489 -16.76 7.09 -29.13
N GLU A 490 -16.42 8.36 -28.93
CA GLU A 490 -15.40 8.72 -27.95
C GLU A 490 -15.96 8.36 -26.56
N GLY A 491 -15.31 7.39 -25.90
CA GLY A 491 -15.72 6.89 -24.59
C GLY A 491 -15.56 7.93 -23.48
N LEU A 492 -15.95 7.55 -22.26
CA LEU A 492 -15.71 8.36 -21.07
C LEU A 492 -14.21 8.60 -20.88
N ASP A 493 -13.84 9.85 -20.58
CA ASP A 493 -12.46 10.20 -20.25
C ASP A 493 -12.18 9.77 -18.81
N LEU A 494 -11.67 8.54 -18.67
CA LEU A 494 -11.35 7.92 -17.40
C LEU A 494 -10.35 8.73 -16.58
N ASP A 495 -9.46 9.48 -17.23
CA ASP A 495 -8.53 10.37 -16.56
C ASP A 495 -9.26 11.53 -15.86
N LYS A 496 -10.34 12.06 -16.44
CA LYS A 496 -11.18 13.05 -15.74
C LYS A 496 -12.00 12.41 -14.63
N VAL A 497 -12.64 11.27 -14.90
CA VAL A 497 -13.47 10.55 -13.91
C VAL A 497 -12.66 10.17 -12.67
N ALA A 498 -11.43 9.66 -12.87
CA ALA A 498 -10.53 9.29 -11.79
C ALA A 498 -10.18 10.44 -10.84
N GLN A 499 -10.34 11.71 -11.22
CA GLN A 499 -10.06 12.84 -10.32
C GLN A 499 -11.01 12.86 -9.11
N ARG A 500 -12.24 12.40 -9.27
CA ARG A 500 -13.28 12.38 -8.21
C ARG A 500 -13.71 10.97 -7.80
N ALA A 501 -12.98 9.93 -8.22
CA ALA A 501 -13.24 8.52 -7.95
C ALA A 501 -12.92 8.07 -6.50
N GLU A 502 -13.44 8.79 -5.50
CA GLU A 502 -13.23 8.51 -4.08
C GLU A 502 -13.94 7.22 -3.63
N LEU A 503 -15.08 6.89 -4.25
CA LEU A 503 -15.83 5.67 -3.93
C LEU A 503 -15.08 4.43 -4.41
N GLU A 504 -14.50 4.47 -5.61
CA GLU A 504 -13.73 3.36 -6.18
C GLU A 504 -12.38 3.19 -5.48
N ARG A 505 -11.76 4.29 -5.04
CA ARG A 505 -10.59 4.24 -4.13
C ARG A 505 -10.93 3.50 -2.84
N PHE A 506 -12.09 3.79 -2.24
CA PHE A 506 -12.58 3.04 -1.07
C PHE A 506 -12.78 1.56 -1.41
N TYR A 507 -13.39 1.24 -2.55
CA TYR A 507 -13.61 -0.16 -2.96
C TYR A 507 -12.31 -0.92 -3.19
N MET A 508 -11.35 -0.30 -3.86
CA MET A 508 -10.04 -0.91 -4.10
C MET A 508 -9.27 -1.06 -2.79
N ALA A 509 -9.29 -0.06 -1.89
CA ALA A 509 -8.66 -0.19 -0.58
C ALA A 509 -9.20 -1.40 0.19
N PHE A 510 -10.52 -1.58 0.17
CA PHE A 510 -11.19 -2.76 0.71
C PHE A 510 -10.67 -4.03 0.01
N ALA A 511 -10.67 -4.07 -1.33
CA ALA A 511 -10.20 -5.23 -2.07
C ALA A 511 -8.76 -5.64 -1.72
N TYR A 512 -7.82 -4.69 -1.63
CA TYR A 512 -6.44 -4.95 -1.21
C TYR A 512 -6.33 -5.43 0.23
N ALA A 513 -7.19 -4.92 1.12
CA ALA A 513 -7.18 -5.32 2.53
C ALA A 513 -7.64 -6.77 2.75
N TYR A 514 -8.51 -7.32 1.88
CA TYR A 514 -9.18 -8.61 2.11
C TYR A 514 -8.79 -9.73 1.13
N ASN A 515 -8.43 -9.41 -0.11
CA ASN A 515 -8.12 -10.45 -1.09
C ASN A 515 -7.00 -11.38 -0.59
N ASN A 516 -7.13 -12.68 -0.85
CA ASN A 516 -6.21 -13.72 -0.37
C ASN A 516 -5.98 -13.76 1.16
N ARG A 517 -6.89 -13.21 1.98
CA ARG A 517 -6.88 -13.33 3.45
C ARG A 517 -8.15 -14.02 3.96
N PRO A 518 -8.24 -15.36 3.85
CA PRO A 518 -9.46 -16.09 4.19
C PRO A 518 -9.94 -15.85 5.62
N GLU A 519 -9.02 -15.91 6.59
CA GLU A 519 -9.32 -15.73 8.01
C GLU A 519 -9.90 -14.34 8.31
N LEU A 520 -9.38 -13.30 7.64
CA LEU A 520 -9.88 -11.93 7.80
C LEU A 520 -11.24 -11.74 7.15
N CYS A 521 -11.44 -12.30 5.95
CA CYS A 521 -12.74 -12.24 5.26
C CYS A 521 -13.83 -13.02 6.01
N GLU A 522 -13.48 -14.14 6.67
CA GLU A 522 -14.40 -14.97 7.44
C GLU A 522 -15.07 -14.19 8.57
N LEU A 523 -14.38 -13.17 9.13
CA LEU A 523 -14.94 -12.33 10.19
C LEU A 523 -16.25 -11.64 9.77
N PHE A 524 -16.41 -11.26 8.51
CA PHE A 524 -17.67 -10.69 8.01
C PHE A 524 -18.85 -11.68 7.97
N TRP A 525 -18.55 -12.98 7.99
CA TRP A 525 -19.53 -14.05 7.89
C TRP A 525 -19.74 -14.79 9.21
N SER A 526 -19.00 -14.39 10.26
CA SER A 526 -18.93 -15.09 11.54
C SER A 526 -20.08 -14.74 12.50
N ASP A 527 -20.48 -13.47 12.54
CA ASP A 527 -21.55 -12.94 13.39
C ASP A 527 -22.78 -12.55 12.56
N GLU A 528 -23.98 -12.78 13.09
CA GLU A 528 -25.24 -12.53 12.37
C GLU A 528 -25.45 -11.04 12.09
N GLN A 529 -25.14 -10.16 13.05
CA GLN A 529 -25.28 -8.72 12.86
C GLN A 529 -24.30 -8.22 11.81
N VAL A 530 -23.02 -8.59 11.93
CA VAL A 530 -21.99 -8.22 10.96
C VAL A 530 -22.32 -8.79 9.57
N THR A 531 -22.85 -10.01 9.50
CA THR A 531 -23.30 -10.64 8.26
C THR A 531 -24.45 -9.84 7.62
N ASN A 532 -25.40 -9.37 8.41
CA ASN A 532 -26.50 -8.54 7.90
C ASN A 532 -26.00 -7.19 7.38
N ASP A 533 -25.04 -6.57 8.08
CA ASP A 533 -24.46 -5.29 7.69
C ASP A 533 -23.65 -5.41 6.39
N ILE A 534 -22.80 -6.44 6.25
CA ILE A 534 -22.06 -6.68 4.99
C ILE A 534 -23.01 -7.04 3.84
N ILE A 535 -24.08 -7.81 4.08
CA ILE A 535 -25.09 -8.12 3.05
C ILE A 535 -25.86 -6.85 2.65
N GLY A 536 -26.17 -5.97 3.60
CA GLY A 536 -26.76 -4.66 3.36
C GLY A 536 -25.87 -3.78 2.47
N PHE A 537 -24.58 -3.71 2.80
CA PHE A 537 -23.56 -3.02 1.99
C PHE A 537 -23.46 -3.63 0.58
N ILE A 538 -23.44 -4.97 0.47
CA ILE A 538 -23.40 -5.66 -0.83
C ILE A 538 -24.65 -5.29 -1.65
N SER A 539 -25.85 -5.38 -1.06
CA SER A 539 -27.11 -5.08 -1.74
C SER A 539 -27.18 -3.64 -2.23
N TRP A 540 -26.66 -2.71 -1.41
CA TRP A 540 -26.53 -1.31 -1.79
C TRP A 540 -25.58 -1.16 -2.99
N GLY A 541 -24.36 -1.68 -2.92
CA GLY A 541 -23.39 -1.55 -4.02
C GLY A 541 -23.83 -2.26 -5.31
N LEU A 542 -24.61 -3.34 -5.22
CA LEU A 542 -25.17 -4.01 -6.40
C LEU A 542 -26.26 -3.20 -7.12
N SER A 543 -26.87 -2.21 -6.46
CA SER A 543 -28.03 -1.45 -6.96
C SER A 543 -27.77 0.04 -7.19
N ASN A 544 -26.62 0.56 -6.76
CA ASN A 544 -26.32 1.99 -6.73
C ASN A 544 -25.07 2.32 -7.57
N ASN A 545 -25.01 1.77 -8.78
CA ASN A 545 -23.90 1.99 -9.71
C ASN A 545 -24.30 3.05 -10.75
N THR A 546 -23.55 4.15 -10.80
CA THR A 546 -23.80 5.28 -11.70
C THR A 546 -22.80 5.37 -12.84
N SER A 547 -21.66 4.67 -12.75
CA SER A 547 -20.61 4.62 -13.77
C SER A 547 -20.06 3.20 -13.98
N PRO A 548 -19.45 2.90 -15.15
CA PRO A 548 -18.72 1.65 -15.39
C PRO A 548 -17.57 1.43 -14.40
N LEU A 549 -16.89 2.50 -13.96
CA LEU A 549 -15.76 2.44 -13.04
C LEU A 549 -16.19 2.04 -11.62
N ILE A 550 -17.28 2.64 -11.10
CA ILE A 550 -17.92 2.22 -9.84
C ILE A 550 -18.30 0.75 -9.91
N THR A 551 -18.93 0.32 -11.00
CA THR A 551 -19.37 -1.06 -11.19
C THR A 551 -18.19 -2.04 -11.15
N ALA A 552 -17.14 -1.72 -11.92
CA ALA A 552 -15.97 -2.58 -12.06
C ALA A 552 -15.20 -2.71 -10.73
N SER A 553 -14.92 -1.60 -10.06
CA SER A 553 -14.23 -1.59 -8.76
C SER A 553 -15.04 -2.28 -7.66
N PHE A 554 -16.37 -2.13 -7.67
CA PHE A 554 -17.25 -2.87 -6.76
C PHE A 554 -17.22 -4.38 -7.03
N CYS A 555 -17.14 -4.80 -8.29
CA CYS A 555 -16.97 -6.22 -8.65
C CYS A 555 -15.63 -6.78 -8.15
N VAL A 556 -14.55 -6.00 -8.22
CA VAL A 556 -13.24 -6.36 -7.66
C VAL A 556 -13.33 -6.52 -6.13
N LEU A 557 -13.99 -5.58 -5.44
CA LEU A 557 -14.28 -5.70 -4.00
C LEU A 557 -15.05 -6.97 -3.69
N LEU A 558 -16.16 -7.22 -4.39
CA LEU A 558 -17.00 -8.39 -4.15
C LEU A 558 -16.22 -9.70 -4.41
N GLY A 559 -15.34 -9.70 -5.41
CA GLY A 559 -14.41 -10.80 -5.67
C GLY A 559 -13.44 -11.04 -4.51
N SER A 560 -12.96 -9.98 -3.86
CA SER A 560 -12.07 -10.10 -2.69
C SER A 560 -12.74 -10.82 -1.50
N LEU A 561 -14.03 -10.55 -1.24
CA LEU A 561 -14.81 -11.17 -0.17
C LEU A 561 -15.01 -12.69 -0.38
N ALA A 562 -14.99 -13.16 -1.63
CA ALA A 562 -15.03 -14.59 -1.93
C ALA A 562 -13.80 -15.34 -1.39
N SER A 563 -12.73 -14.63 -1.02
CA SER A 563 -11.53 -15.24 -0.41
C SER A 563 -11.78 -15.89 0.94
N ALA A 564 -12.90 -15.61 1.62
CA ALA A 564 -13.31 -16.31 2.86
C ALA A 564 -13.51 -17.82 2.66
N GLY A 565 -13.65 -18.30 1.43
CA GLY A 565 -13.77 -19.71 1.10
C GLY A 565 -15.07 -20.07 0.39
N SER A 566 -15.38 -21.37 0.35
CA SER A 566 -16.45 -21.91 -0.48
C SER A 566 -17.83 -21.36 -0.14
N ASP A 567 -18.11 -21.18 1.14
CA ASP A 567 -19.43 -20.78 1.61
C ASP A 567 -19.71 -19.32 1.27
N ALA A 568 -18.74 -18.43 1.49
CA ALA A 568 -18.82 -17.03 1.09
C ALA A 568 -18.94 -16.90 -0.43
N ALA A 569 -18.13 -17.63 -1.20
CA ALA A 569 -18.21 -17.64 -2.66
C ALA A 569 -19.59 -18.10 -3.17
N ALA A 570 -20.17 -19.14 -2.55
CA ALA A 570 -21.51 -19.62 -2.89
C ALA A 570 -22.60 -18.60 -2.54
N ARG A 571 -22.53 -17.96 -1.36
CA ARG A 571 -23.46 -16.89 -0.96
C ARG A 571 -23.39 -15.70 -1.92
N ILE A 572 -22.19 -15.24 -2.28
CA ILE A 572 -21.99 -14.15 -3.24
C ILE A 572 -22.62 -14.52 -4.60
N TRP A 573 -22.37 -15.73 -5.10
CA TRP A 573 -23.02 -16.22 -6.31
C TRP A 573 -24.55 -16.18 -6.21
N GLU A 574 -25.11 -16.65 -5.10
CA GLU A 574 -26.56 -16.66 -4.88
C GLU A 574 -27.13 -15.24 -4.81
N VAL A 575 -26.49 -14.31 -4.12
CA VAL A 575 -26.90 -12.90 -4.10
C VAL A 575 -26.95 -12.33 -5.52
N LEU A 576 -25.93 -12.62 -6.35
CA LEU A 576 -25.89 -12.18 -7.76
C LEU A 576 -26.98 -12.82 -8.63
N VAL A 577 -27.39 -14.06 -8.35
CA VAL A 577 -28.51 -14.72 -9.04
C VAL A 577 -29.85 -14.11 -8.63
N HIS A 578 -30.03 -13.78 -7.35
CA HIS A 578 -31.29 -13.23 -6.85
C HIS A 578 -31.46 -11.75 -7.18
N ASN A 579 -30.39 -11.02 -7.50
CA ASN A 579 -30.44 -9.61 -7.89
C ASN A 579 -30.93 -9.38 -9.35
N ASN A 580 -31.64 -10.35 -9.93
CA ASN A 580 -32.14 -10.29 -11.29
C ASN A 580 -33.34 -9.33 -11.42
N SER A 581 -33.23 -8.31 -12.28
CA SER A 581 -34.33 -7.41 -12.64
C SER A 581 -34.88 -7.81 -14.01
N THR A 582 -36.17 -8.16 -14.12
CA THR A 582 -36.85 -8.57 -15.37
C THR A 582 -36.96 -7.46 -16.45
N THR A 583 -36.32 -6.31 -16.25
CA THR A 583 -36.45 -5.08 -17.04
C THR A 583 -35.12 -4.47 -17.48
N MET A 584 -34.00 -5.22 -17.41
CA MET A 584 -32.68 -4.72 -17.79
C MET A 584 -32.61 -4.43 -19.30
N LYS A 585 -32.16 -3.23 -19.67
CA LYS A 585 -31.78 -2.90 -21.06
C LYS A 585 -30.37 -3.45 -21.33
N LYS A 586 -30.03 -3.72 -22.61
CA LYS A 586 -28.63 -4.03 -22.98
C LYS A 586 -27.72 -2.86 -22.58
N ASN A 587 -26.57 -3.14 -21.95
CA ASN A 587 -25.61 -2.18 -21.38
C ASN A 587 -26.09 -1.41 -20.14
N ASP A 588 -27.02 -1.98 -19.37
CA ASP A 588 -27.45 -1.38 -18.10
C ASP A 588 -26.48 -1.76 -16.97
N TYR A 589 -25.56 -0.83 -16.66
CA TYR A 589 -24.59 -0.98 -15.58
C TYR A 589 -25.17 -0.70 -14.20
N SER A 590 -26.41 -0.21 -14.11
CA SER A 590 -27.03 0.20 -12.84
C SER A 590 -27.23 -0.96 -11.87
N LYS A 591 -27.27 -2.21 -12.36
CA LYS A 591 -27.44 -3.40 -11.53
C LYS A 591 -26.50 -4.54 -11.89
N ILE A 592 -25.86 -5.09 -10.86
CA ILE A 592 -24.91 -6.21 -10.99
C ILE A 592 -25.61 -7.52 -10.63
N SER A 593 -25.68 -8.45 -11.57
CA SER A 593 -26.32 -9.77 -11.45
C SER A 593 -25.65 -10.77 -12.38
N ILE A 594 -25.85 -12.09 -12.19
CA ILE A 594 -25.27 -13.08 -13.11
C ILE A 594 -25.80 -12.88 -14.55
N ASP A 595 -27.03 -12.40 -14.70
CA ASP A 595 -27.62 -12.10 -16.00
C ASP A 595 -26.96 -10.86 -16.65
N SER A 596 -26.81 -9.76 -15.91
CA SER A 596 -26.13 -8.57 -16.44
C SER A 596 -24.65 -8.82 -16.73
N LEU A 597 -23.96 -9.64 -15.94
CA LEU A 597 -22.60 -10.11 -16.23
C LEU A 597 -22.52 -10.82 -17.59
N TYR A 598 -23.44 -11.75 -17.83
CA TYR A 598 -23.49 -12.50 -19.08
C TYR A 598 -23.83 -11.60 -20.28
N ASP A 599 -24.87 -10.78 -20.14
CA ASP A 599 -25.38 -9.94 -21.23
C ASP A 599 -24.35 -8.88 -21.64
N SER A 600 -23.67 -8.24 -20.68
CA SER A 600 -22.64 -7.24 -20.98
C SER A 600 -21.40 -7.88 -21.61
N LEU A 601 -20.89 -8.98 -21.06
CA LEU A 601 -19.74 -9.66 -21.66
C LEU A 601 -20.06 -10.17 -23.07
N LYS A 602 -21.28 -10.69 -23.28
CA LYS A 602 -21.75 -11.09 -24.61
C LYS A 602 -21.82 -9.90 -25.56
N TYR A 603 -22.39 -8.77 -25.12
CA TYR A 603 -22.43 -7.55 -25.91
C TYR A 603 -21.04 -7.14 -26.39
N TYR A 604 -20.04 -7.12 -25.51
CA TYR A 604 -18.67 -6.75 -25.90
C TYR A 604 -18.01 -7.75 -26.85
N VAL A 605 -18.23 -9.06 -26.66
CA VAL A 605 -17.76 -10.07 -27.63
C VAL A 605 -18.43 -9.89 -28.98
N ASP A 606 -19.75 -9.68 -29.00
CA ASP A 606 -20.50 -9.48 -30.24
C ASP A 606 -20.03 -8.19 -30.94
N ALA A 607 -19.84 -7.09 -30.22
CA ALA A 607 -19.30 -5.84 -30.75
C ALA A 607 -17.88 -6.00 -31.31
N LEU A 608 -17.01 -6.76 -30.65
CA LEU A 608 -15.68 -7.10 -31.17
C LEU A 608 -15.77 -7.87 -32.50
N ASN A 609 -16.68 -8.83 -32.60
CA ASN A 609 -16.91 -9.59 -33.85
C ASN A 609 -17.46 -8.68 -34.95
N GLU A 610 -18.45 -7.84 -34.66
CA GLU A 610 -19.05 -6.90 -35.62
C GLU A 610 -18.00 -5.90 -36.15
N ASN A 611 -17.22 -5.29 -35.25
CA ASN A 611 -16.15 -4.37 -35.63
C ASN A 611 -15.08 -5.06 -36.49
N PHE A 612 -14.71 -6.29 -36.13
CA PHE A 612 -13.77 -7.09 -36.91
C PHE A 612 -14.30 -7.41 -38.31
N GLU A 613 -15.55 -7.85 -38.42
CA GLU A 613 -16.19 -8.14 -39.70
C GLU A 613 -16.32 -6.89 -40.57
N GLN A 614 -16.65 -5.75 -39.97
CA GLN A 614 -16.74 -4.48 -40.67
C GLN A 614 -15.39 -4.05 -41.24
N ASP A 615 -14.34 -4.03 -40.42
CA ASP A 615 -13.00 -3.62 -40.88
C ASP A 615 -12.45 -4.56 -41.96
N LEU A 616 -12.65 -5.88 -41.79
CA LEU A 616 -12.29 -6.88 -42.80
C LEU A 616 -13.01 -6.62 -44.13
N ASN A 617 -14.31 -6.32 -44.09
CA ASN A 617 -15.08 -6.01 -45.28
C ASN A 617 -14.61 -4.72 -45.96
N ASP A 618 -14.24 -3.70 -45.20
CA ASP A 618 -13.75 -2.43 -45.73
C ASP A 618 -12.36 -2.57 -46.37
N GLN A 619 -11.47 -3.39 -45.79
CA GLN A 619 -10.21 -3.76 -46.42
C GLN A 619 -10.40 -4.56 -47.72
N LEU A 620 -11.35 -5.50 -47.74
CA LEU A 620 -11.70 -6.24 -48.96
C LEU A 620 -12.22 -5.31 -50.06
N LYS A 621 -13.09 -4.34 -49.74
CA LYS A 621 -13.55 -3.31 -50.68
C LYS A 621 -12.40 -2.43 -51.17
N LEU A 622 -11.48 -2.03 -50.29
CA LEU A 622 -10.31 -1.23 -50.66
C LEU A 622 -9.41 -1.99 -51.64
N ASN A 623 -9.19 -3.29 -51.40
CA ASN A 623 -8.41 -4.14 -52.30
C ASN A 623 -9.10 -4.39 -53.64
N GLN A 624 -10.42 -4.57 -53.67
CA GLN A 624 -11.20 -4.63 -54.91
C GLN A 624 -11.08 -3.32 -55.71
N LYS A 625 -11.25 -2.16 -55.05
CA LYS A 625 -11.04 -0.84 -55.67
C LYS A 625 -9.62 -0.68 -56.22
N LYS A 626 -8.59 -1.16 -55.51
CA LYS A 626 -7.19 -1.17 -55.98
C LYS A 626 -7.02 -2.04 -57.24
N GLN A 627 -7.65 -3.22 -57.29
CA GLN A 627 -7.64 -4.06 -58.49
C GLN A 627 -8.36 -3.39 -59.67
N ASP A 628 -9.54 -2.81 -59.44
CA ASP A 628 -10.28 -2.08 -60.48
C ASP A 628 -9.52 -0.85 -60.99
N PHE A 629 -8.78 -0.14 -60.11
CA PHE A 629 -7.92 0.97 -60.48
C PHE A 629 -6.72 0.56 -61.32
N LEU A 630 -6.11 -0.60 -61.04
CA LEU A 630 -5.00 -1.15 -61.83
C LEU A 630 -5.41 -1.50 -63.28
N PHE A 631 -6.71 -1.72 -63.53
CA PHE A 631 -7.25 -1.96 -64.87
C PHE A 631 -7.79 -0.70 -65.57
N SER A 632 -7.83 0.47 -64.89
CA SER A 632 -8.22 1.74 -65.48
C SER A 632 -7.00 2.51 -66.02
N ALA A 633 -7.02 2.86 -67.32
CA ALA A 633 -5.85 3.30 -68.08
C ALA A 633 -5.32 4.73 -67.77
N ASN A 634 -5.63 5.32 -66.62
CA ASN A 634 -5.08 6.63 -66.21
C ASN A 634 -4.88 6.65 -64.69
N ALA A 635 -3.69 6.30 -64.21
CA ALA A 635 -3.35 6.37 -62.79
C ALA A 635 -2.09 7.21 -62.56
N SER A 636 -2.24 8.33 -61.86
CA SER A 636 -1.15 9.12 -61.29
C SER A 636 -0.55 8.38 -60.08
N GLN A 637 0.76 8.16 -60.10
CA GLN A 637 1.56 7.44 -59.08
C GLN A 637 1.51 8.02 -57.65
N LYS A 638 0.73 9.07 -57.37
CA LYS A 638 0.78 9.80 -56.10
C LYS A 638 -0.10 9.25 -54.97
N GLU A 639 -1.07 8.39 -55.25
CA GLU A 639 -1.97 7.84 -54.21
C GLU A 639 -1.63 6.39 -53.80
N ALA A 640 -0.67 5.76 -54.48
CA ALA A 640 -0.25 4.38 -54.16
C ALA A 640 0.72 4.29 -52.96
N GLU A 641 1.37 5.40 -52.58
CA GLU A 641 2.40 5.41 -51.52
C GLU A 641 1.86 5.73 -50.11
N GLU A 642 0.63 6.25 -49.96
CA GLU A 642 0.06 6.58 -48.64
C GLU A 642 -0.68 5.43 -47.93
N SER A 643 -0.78 4.23 -48.52
CA SER A 643 -1.60 3.13 -47.97
C SER A 643 -0.78 1.89 -47.57
N GLY A 644 0.34 2.11 -46.90
CA GLY A 644 1.32 1.09 -46.50
C GLY A 644 1.00 0.27 -45.25
N GLU A 645 -0.13 0.45 -44.57
CA GLU A 645 -0.46 -0.35 -43.38
C GLU A 645 -1.88 -0.93 -43.47
N ASN A 646 -2.00 -2.18 -43.97
CA ASN A 646 -3.18 -3.01 -43.69
C ASN A 646 -3.10 -3.44 -42.22
N ARG A 647 -3.62 -2.61 -41.32
CA ARG A 647 -3.71 -2.93 -39.90
C ARG A 647 -5.18 -2.94 -39.49
N ILE A 648 -5.72 -4.14 -39.24
CA ILE A 648 -6.99 -4.27 -38.53
C ILE A 648 -6.72 -3.81 -37.10
N VAL A 649 -7.20 -2.61 -36.74
CA VAL A 649 -7.12 -2.08 -35.38
C VAL A 649 -8.46 -2.37 -34.71
N ILE A 650 -8.50 -3.43 -33.89
CA ILE A 650 -9.65 -3.77 -33.06
C ILE A 650 -9.37 -3.20 -31.68
N GLU A 651 -9.97 -2.06 -31.36
CA GLU A 651 -9.81 -1.42 -30.06
C GLU A 651 -11.18 -1.34 -29.36
N LEU A 652 -11.22 -1.78 -28.10
CA LEU A 652 -12.29 -1.42 -27.20
C LEU A 652 -11.94 -0.09 -26.55
N ALA A 653 -12.95 0.73 -26.28
CA ALA A 653 -12.77 1.90 -25.44
C ALA A 653 -12.26 1.46 -24.04
N GLU A 654 -11.42 2.29 -23.42
CA GLU A 654 -10.77 1.94 -22.16
C GLU A 654 -11.78 1.68 -21.03
N ASP A 655 -12.88 2.43 -20.98
CA ASP A 655 -14.00 2.23 -20.05
C ASP A 655 -14.62 0.82 -20.17
N SER A 656 -14.65 0.28 -21.38
CA SER A 656 -15.13 -1.07 -21.68
C SER A 656 -14.14 -2.13 -21.19
N ILE A 657 -12.83 -1.87 -21.29
CA ILE A 657 -11.78 -2.76 -20.75
C ILE A 657 -11.85 -2.81 -19.23
N VAL A 658 -11.97 -1.65 -18.57
CA VAL A 658 -12.17 -1.53 -17.11
C VAL A 658 -13.37 -2.36 -16.68
N PHE A 659 -14.49 -2.19 -17.38
CA PHE A 659 -15.74 -2.88 -17.07
C PHE A 659 -15.64 -4.40 -17.25
N ILE A 660 -15.11 -4.87 -18.38
CA ILE A 660 -14.87 -6.31 -18.65
C ILE A 660 -13.94 -6.90 -17.59
N SER A 661 -12.87 -6.19 -17.24
CA SER A 661 -11.90 -6.62 -16.23
C SER A 661 -12.57 -6.86 -14.87
N GLY A 662 -13.39 -5.92 -14.38
CA GLY A 662 -14.11 -6.08 -13.11
C GLY A 662 -15.00 -7.32 -13.08
N PHE A 663 -15.76 -7.57 -14.15
CA PHE A 663 -16.64 -8.74 -14.26
C PHE A 663 -15.88 -10.06 -14.34
N LEU A 664 -14.82 -10.12 -15.14
CA LEU A 664 -13.98 -11.31 -15.24
C LEU A 664 -13.27 -11.61 -13.91
N GLN A 665 -12.78 -10.58 -13.20
CA GLN A 665 -12.15 -10.74 -11.89
C GLN A 665 -13.13 -11.25 -10.83
N LEU A 666 -14.38 -10.77 -10.81
CA LEU A 666 -15.43 -11.28 -9.92
C LEU A 666 -15.74 -12.76 -10.20
N LEU A 667 -16.00 -13.11 -11.47
CA LEU A 667 -16.27 -14.50 -11.86
C LEU A 667 -15.11 -15.43 -11.52
N SER A 668 -13.88 -15.02 -11.83
CA SER A 668 -12.67 -15.76 -11.53
C SER A 668 -12.53 -16.00 -10.02
N SER A 669 -12.73 -14.96 -9.21
CA SER A 669 -12.60 -15.03 -7.75
C SER A 669 -13.64 -15.96 -7.11
N ILE A 670 -14.91 -15.91 -7.57
CA ILE A 670 -15.95 -16.83 -7.10
C ILE A 670 -15.58 -18.28 -7.47
N VAL A 671 -15.30 -18.54 -8.75
CA VAL A 671 -15.03 -19.91 -9.24
C VAL A 671 -13.79 -20.52 -8.59
N ARG A 672 -12.74 -19.71 -8.38
CA ARG A 672 -11.48 -20.12 -7.74
C ARG A 672 -11.69 -20.55 -6.29
N ASN A 673 -12.54 -19.86 -5.53
CA ASN A 673 -12.74 -20.11 -4.10
C ASN A 673 -13.82 -21.16 -3.79
N LEU A 674 -14.62 -21.59 -4.77
CA LEU A 674 -15.55 -22.72 -4.60
C LEU A 674 -14.79 -24.04 -4.45
N SER A 675 -15.12 -24.83 -3.43
CA SER A 675 -14.56 -26.19 -3.26
C SER A 675 -15.23 -27.19 -4.22
N THR A 676 -14.52 -28.27 -4.56
CA THR A 676 -15.09 -29.43 -5.28
C THR A 676 -15.75 -30.45 -4.37
N ASP A 677 -15.59 -30.32 -3.05
CA ASP A 677 -16.03 -31.31 -2.08
C ASP A 677 -17.53 -31.23 -1.81
N TYR A 678 -18.09 -30.01 -1.86
CA TYR A 678 -19.51 -29.77 -1.64
C TYR A 678 -20.33 -29.83 -2.93
N GLU A 679 -21.49 -30.49 -2.89
CA GLU A 679 -22.37 -30.65 -4.05
C GLU A 679 -22.83 -29.32 -4.63
N ARG A 680 -23.31 -28.41 -3.78
CA ARG A 680 -23.74 -27.08 -4.19
C ARG A 680 -22.65 -26.29 -4.92
N CYS A 681 -21.40 -26.38 -4.45
CA CYS A 681 -20.27 -25.72 -5.10
C CYS A 681 -19.96 -26.32 -6.48
N ARG A 682 -20.09 -27.65 -6.64
CA ARG A 682 -19.94 -28.31 -7.95
C ARG A 682 -21.03 -27.87 -8.92
N GLU A 683 -22.28 -27.76 -8.46
CA GLU A 683 -23.38 -27.24 -9.28
C GLU A 683 -23.08 -25.83 -9.77
N ILE A 684 -22.69 -24.92 -8.87
CA ILE A 684 -22.36 -23.53 -9.21
C ILE A 684 -21.22 -23.48 -10.24
N LYS A 685 -20.14 -24.24 -10.02
CA LYS A 685 -19.04 -24.33 -10.99
C LYS A 685 -19.51 -24.83 -12.36
N SER A 686 -20.36 -25.85 -12.39
CA SER A 686 -20.92 -26.38 -13.64
C SER A 686 -21.76 -25.34 -14.37
N VAL A 687 -22.65 -24.64 -13.65
CA VAL A 687 -23.50 -23.58 -14.21
C VAL A 687 -22.65 -22.43 -14.75
N ALA A 688 -21.68 -21.96 -13.95
CA ALA A 688 -20.76 -20.90 -14.36
C ALA A 688 -19.96 -21.30 -15.61
N TYR A 689 -19.42 -22.52 -15.65
CA TYR A 689 -18.68 -23.02 -16.80
C TYR A 689 -19.56 -23.09 -18.06
N THR A 690 -20.73 -23.72 -17.98
CA THR A 690 -21.64 -23.84 -19.13
C THR A 690 -22.06 -22.48 -19.66
N ARG A 691 -22.30 -21.51 -18.77
CA ARG A 691 -22.78 -20.18 -19.13
C ARG A 691 -21.68 -19.29 -19.72
N PHE A 692 -20.52 -19.21 -19.08
CA PHE A 692 -19.48 -18.24 -19.41
C PHE A 692 -18.36 -18.78 -20.30
N ALA A 693 -18.13 -20.11 -20.37
CA ALA A 693 -17.08 -20.67 -21.23
C ALA A 693 -17.21 -20.30 -22.72
N PRO A 694 -18.41 -20.25 -23.33
CA PRO A 694 -18.56 -19.81 -24.72
C PRO A 694 -18.14 -18.35 -24.94
N ILE A 695 -18.46 -17.46 -23.99
CA ILE A 695 -18.11 -16.03 -24.03
C ILE A 695 -16.60 -15.85 -23.88
N ILE A 696 -16.00 -16.50 -22.88
CA ILE A 696 -14.55 -16.43 -22.64
C ILE A 696 -13.79 -16.94 -23.86
N LYS A 697 -14.23 -18.06 -24.47
CA LYS A 697 -13.66 -18.54 -25.74
C LYS A 697 -13.82 -17.53 -26.87
N GLY A 698 -14.89 -16.74 -26.87
CA GLY A 698 -15.09 -15.63 -27.79
C GLY A 698 -14.00 -14.57 -27.66
N PHE A 699 -13.74 -14.07 -26.45
CA PHE A 699 -12.66 -13.11 -26.20
C PHE A 699 -11.27 -13.67 -26.57
N LEU A 700 -10.99 -14.94 -26.26
CA LEU A 700 -9.71 -15.59 -26.58
C LEU A 700 -9.43 -15.69 -28.10
N LYS A 701 -10.44 -15.58 -28.97
CA LYS A 701 -10.20 -15.46 -30.42
C LYS A 701 -9.45 -14.18 -30.77
N PHE A 702 -9.69 -13.11 -30.02
CA PHE A 702 -9.10 -11.79 -30.25
C PHE A 702 -7.76 -11.60 -29.54
N ASP A 703 -7.46 -12.37 -28.49
CA ASP A 703 -6.20 -12.28 -27.73
C ASP A 703 -4.96 -12.42 -28.64
N ASN A 704 -4.99 -13.38 -29.58
CA ASN A 704 -3.90 -13.57 -30.56
C ASN A 704 -3.81 -12.48 -31.64
N LEU A 705 -4.87 -11.72 -31.87
CA LEU A 705 -4.92 -10.60 -32.83
C LEU A 705 -4.45 -9.29 -32.21
N ILE A 706 -4.63 -9.13 -30.89
CA ILE A 706 -4.27 -7.94 -30.11
C ILE A 706 -2.80 -8.02 -29.62
N ASN A 707 -2.34 -9.19 -29.19
CA ASN A 707 -0.99 -9.37 -28.61
C ASN A 707 0.09 -9.85 -29.61
N GLY A 708 -0.26 -10.12 -30.88
CA GLY A 708 0.59 -10.88 -31.80
C GLY A 708 0.85 -10.23 -33.16
N SER A 709 2.12 -9.93 -33.39
CA SER A 709 2.90 -9.67 -34.61
C SER A 709 2.64 -10.58 -35.84
N LYS A 710 1.40 -10.87 -36.22
CA LYS A 710 1.06 -11.62 -37.44
C LYS A 710 0.10 -10.84 -38.32
N TYR A 711 0.63 -10.41 -39.46
CA TYR A 711 -0.14 -9.90 -40.59
C TYR A 711 -1.17 -10.94 -41.04
N LEU A 712 -2.45 -10.60 -40.98
CA LEU A 712 -3.49 -11.31 -41.72
C LEU A 712 -3.30 -10.98 -43.21
N GLN A 713 -2.53 -11.79 -43.93
CA GLN A 713 -2.53 -11.76 -45.39
C GLN A 713 -3.83 -12.41 -45.88
N VAL A 714 -4.78 -11.58 -46.29
CA VAL A 714 -5.97 -12.03 -47.00
C VAL A 714 -5.55 -12.42 -48.43
N ASP A 715 -5.59 -13.71 -48.75
CA ASP A 715 -5.28 -14.20 -50.10
C ASP A 715 -6.50 -14.03 -51.02
N VAL A 716 -6.53 -12.92 -51.78
CA VAL A 716 -7.66 -12.48 -52.61
C VAL A 716 -7.80 -13.31 -53.91
N ASN A 717 -6.91 -14.27 -54.17
CA ASN A 717 -6.93 -15.06 -55.42
C ASN A 717 -7.80 -16.33 -55.38
N SER A 718 -8.52 -16.61 -54.29
CA SER A 718 -9.45 -17.74 -54.25
C SER A 718 -10.73 -17.43 -55.04
N GLN A 719 -10.69 -17.67 -56.35
CA GLN A 719 -11.88 -17.76 -57.19
C GLN A 719 -12.75 -18.93 -56.72
N SER A 720 -13.65 -18.70 -55.76
CA SER A 720 -14.76 -19.62 -55.47
C SER A 720 -16.04 -18.83 -55.28
N THR A 721 -17.03 -19.11 -56.12
CA THR A 721 -18.34 -18.46 -56.21
C THR A 721 -19.31 -18.87 -55.09
N ASN A 722 -18.81 -19.19 -53.91
CA ASN A 722 -19.61 -19.40 -52.70
C ASN A 722 -19.02 -18.54 -51.60
N ASN A 723 -19.90 -17.94 -50.77
CA ASN A 723 -19.59 -17.11 -49.59
C ASN A 723 -18.19 -17.34 -49.02
N PRO A 724 -17.43 -16.27 -48.68
CA PRO A 724 -16.07 -16.41 -48.19
C PRO A 724 -16.10 -17.35 -46.99
N LYS A 725 -15.55 -18.56 -47.17
CA LYS A 725 -15.34 -19.48 -46.07
C LYS A 725 -14.32 -18.81 -45.17
N PHE A 726 -14.70 -18.62 -43.90
CA PHE A 726 -13.79 -18.33 -42.80
C PHE A 726 -12.48 -19.08 -43.04
N VAL A 727 -11.38 -18.33 -43.14
CA VAL A 727 -10.04 -18.93 -43.05
C VAL A 727 -10.05 -19.70 -41.73
N ASP A 728 -9.81 -21.01 -41.79
CA ASP A 728 -9.75 -21.87 -40.61
C ASP A 728 -8.75 -21.26 -39.62
N LEU A 729 -9.29 -20.61 -38.58
CA LEU A 729 -8.51 -20.26 -37.40
C LEU A 729 -7.93 -21.59 -36.89
N PRO A 730 -6.62 -21.66 -36.60
CA PRO A 730 -6.02 -22.89 -36.11
C PRO A 730 -6.80 -23.36 -34.88
N SER A 731 -7.11 -24.66 -34.84
CA SER A 731 -7.71 -25.29 -33.67
C SER A 731 -6.73 -25.19 -32.51
N ILE A 732 -6.83 -24.12 -31.70
CA ILE A 732 -6.06 -23.96 -30.47
C ILE A 732 -6.83 -24.71 -29.38
N PHE A 733 -6.65 -26.04 -29.35
CA PHE A 733 -6.83 -26.85 -28.16
C PHE A 733 -5.46 -27.30 -27.70
N CYS A 734 -5.00 -26.75 -26.57
CA CYS A 734 -4.19 -27.41 -25.55
C CYS A 734 -4.48 -26.70 -24.23
#